data_AF-A0AAQ2EUR3-F1
#
_entry.id   AF-A0AAQ2EUR3-F1
#
_cell.length_a   1.000
_cell.length_b   1.000
_cell.length_c   1.000
_cell.angle_alpha   90.00
_cell.angle_beta   90.00
_cell.angle_gamma   90.00
#
_symmetry.space_group_name_H-M   'P 1'
#
loop_
_entity.id
_entity.type
_entity.pdbx_description
1 polymer ?
#
loop_
_entity_poly.entity_id
_entity_poly.type
_entity_poly.pdbx_seq_one_letter_code
_entity_poly.pdbx_strand_id
1 'polypeptide(L)'
;MSSKALLSWIALFALMAALGSATLIYYSTTTHSTLATDVNIAYHNHLSLEIYSKDKNAQWLNDIKPAPSHSLPLPLQQIYETQARLKSQFLANTVEQVYLPQSYQNAISQLPLIANAELETHTNQQLKILLITGLAFAVLTLFLSFYVWFMRTKHFSPLYRIVNTLREQALNGAPLSVAPTNSDADVKRLTQAIHAATTSQSQKLASAAIIENYNRELKSITGSEPIVRHALEFIANEFNAPSVCLYANSEDDTLSLVKSHGVTPSQSIIASTIALCATNNEPQVQQEPLWLKEQEVEVKLQSRYCFPLAIGNHVVYVLLVGSAQALIDSQFEALEYLCKDLSLALAINENIEKQQKTESALSEQLELTHHIINAIPNPTYYRATDGVFMGVNKSFLALLDQFEVDVIGAKLEEIFDLGIASLFESKAHEIITTTQEQTYEVLLLDGQEQARELIVYEAPFFNENGAVAGIVGMYLDVSERNQLQRELIEAKDLAQNSAKAKSEFLANMSHEIRTPMNAIIGMSHLALATELNAKQHDYVSKIDTAAKQLLRLINDILDFSKIEAGKIDLEYQAFSTEKLLDNVATIVSVKAQEKQLELVFDIDSQVPYCVIGDQFRISQVLINLAGNAVKFTETGEVVIRVALVNVEKGLAKIKFSVKDSGIGMNKRQQKNLFQSFSQADNSITRKYGGTGLGLTISQQLVKLMGGEIYVESEENVGSEFYFTLEMEVSDELSQAKMASTHLSELSATIIDDNQHALDVLRGMLTNFGMQVCSYLDPHKALNQFVLTQDLPDLIFVDWHMPKLDGIEMITKLQSQVDVSQSKFILVTAYGRELNLNDSQASLVDGVLLKPINPSNLVDVIQNAVFDSPEVRTTITKKEQTISKQALNGLSILVAEDQPVNQEIAVEILSSFGAQVAVADNGQEAIEQVHSKHIDIVLMDMQMPVMDGITATQNLRIEFDKNTLPILAMTANAMEEDIQTCIDAGMNDHVTKPIDVEQLVKSILKYASAETSNLLATPVANPTEVTAEVEEVDEVIEFEGIDIAEGIARAAGNQKVYFDILEKFLSQQIEELINLKQALAIENFELAHSMLHALKGASANLSIVRLTEEFKHIEASLNVRPPNASEIDELIKYVKYALEQCQKRRKKEASHQVKSVTKNNEEKGGNSQLEELIQLACALRDYDTQATELVDSISVSSYLTEPELQKLKTAIARFEFNEALMMLTSIKHVEEAPELNAGKGALH
;
A
#
# COMPACT_ATOMS: atom_id res chain seq x y z
N MET A 1 22.97 -27.44 103.86
CA MET A 1 22.66 -26.79 102.56
C MET A 1 21.17 -26.95 102.27
N SER A 2 20.26 -26.67 103.21
CA SER A 2 19.73 -25.36 103.63
C SER A 2 19.03 -24.62 102.49
N SER A 3 17.70 -24.81 102.43
CA SER A 3 16.58 -24.01 101.87
C SER A 3 16.77 -23.12 100.62
N LYS A 4 17.93 -22.54 100.36
CA LYS A 4 18.23 -21.64 99.23
C LYS A 4 18.19 -22.34 97.87
N ALA A 5 18.57 -23.61 97.77
CA ALA A 5 18.47 -24.36 96.51
C ALA A 5 17.02 -24.72 96.16
N LEU A 6 16.20 -25.09 97.15
CA LEU A 6 14.77 -25.38 96.94
C LEU A 6 13.99 -24.10 96.57
N LEU A 7 14.31 -22.98 97.21
CA LEU A 7 13.76 -21.66 96.86
C LEU A 7 14.17 -21.18 95.47
N SER A 8 15.38 -21.49 95.02
CA SER A 8 15.85 -21.14 93.67
C SER A 8 15.12 -21.95 92.59
N TRP A 9 14.81 -23.22 92.86
CA TRP A 9 14.03 -24.06 91.96
C TRP A 9 12.55 -23.68 91.92
N ILE A 10 11.95 -23.30 93.06
CA ILE A 10 10.57 -22.79 93.10
C ILE A 10 10.46 -21.43 92.40
N ALA A 11 11.47 -20.56 92.53
CA ALA A 11 11.52 -19.28 91.82
C ALA A 11 11.68 -19.45 90.29
N LEU A 12 12.46 -20.43 89.84
CA LEU A 12 12.61 -20.74 88.42
C LEU A 12 11.31 -21.31 87.82
N PHE A 13 10.58 -22.12 88.59
CA PHE A 13 9.29 -22.69 88.19
C PHE A 13 8.18 -21.62 88.12
N ALA A 14 8.18 -20.66 89.06
CA ALA A 14 7.27 -19.52 89.04
C ALA A 14 7.56 -18.56 87.87
N LEU A 15 8.84 -18.39 87.50
CA LEU A 15 9.25 -17.56 86.37
C LEU A 15 8.83 -18.16 85.02
N MET A 16 8.95 -19.49 84.85
CA MET A 16 8.49 -20.19 83.64
C MET A 16 6.95 -20.22 83.52
N ALA A 17 6.23 -20.36 84.64
CA ALA A 17 4.76 -20.26 84.64
C ALA A 17 4.25 -18.85 84.31
N ALA A 18 4.98 -17.81 84.72
CA ALA A 18 4.68 -16.41 84.38
C ALA A 18 4.97 -16.07 82.90
N LEU A 19 6.02 -16.64 82.30
CA LEU A 19 6.30 -16.45 80.86
C LEU A 19 5.28 -17.16 79.96
N GLY A 20 4.78 -18.34 80.37
CA GLY A 20 3.74 -19.07 79.64
C GLY A 20 2.35 -18.42 79.71
N SER A 21 2.05 -17.70 80.79
CA SER A 21 0.80 -16.94 80.92
C SER A 21 0.86 -15.58 80.20
N ALA A 22 2.04 -14.94 80.13
CA ALA A 22 2.24 -13.71 79.35
C ALA A 22 2.12 -13.93 77.83
N THR A 23 2.54 -15.10 77.32
CA THR A 23 2.42 -15.46 75.89
C THR A 23 0.98 -15.84 75.49
N LEU A 24 0.19 -16.44 76.39
CA LEU A 24 -1.23 -16.71 76.15
C LEU A 24 -2.10 -15.44 76.18
N ILE A 25 -1.77 -14.47 77.06
CA ILE A 25 -2.51 -13.20 77.13
C ILE A 25 -2.18 -12.32 75.91
N TYR A 26 -0.92 -12.29 75.44
CA TYR A 26 -0.50 -11.52 74.27
C TYR A 26 -1.17 -11.97 72.95
N TYR A 27 -1.45 -13.29 72.80
CA TYR A 27 -2.17 -13.84 71.64
C TYR A 27 -3.70 -13.62 71.71
N SER A 28 -4.26 -13.41 72.90
CA SER A 28 -5.71 -13.17 73.07
C SER A 28 -6.13 -11.70 72.88
N THR A 29 -5.21 -10.74 73.04
CA THR A 29 -5.51 -9.30 72.94
C THR A 29 -5.18 -8.67 71.59
N THR A 30 -4.43 -9.34 70.71
CA THR A 30 -4.10 -8.85 69.36
C THR A 30 -5.07 -9.29 68.27
N THR A 31 -6.01 -10.19 68.57
CA THR A 31 -7.03 -10.68 67.62
C THR A 31 -8.40 -10.00 67.74
N HIS A 32 -8.60 -9.13 68.74
CA HIS A 32 -9.90 -8.46 68.97
C HIS A 32 -9.96 -6.97 68.55
N SER A 33 -8.87 -6.35 68.07
CA SER A 33 -8.88 -4.94 67.64
C SER A 33 -8.75 -4.70 66.13
N THR A 34 -8.59 -5.74 65.32
CA THR A 34 -8.54 -5.62 63.83
C THR A 34 -9.79 -6.15 63.13
N LEU A 35 -10.68 -6.87 63.82
CA LEU A 35 -11.93 -7.37 63.22
C LEU A 35 -13.13 -6.40 63.29
N ALA A 36 -12.99 -5.24 63.95
CA ALA A 36 -14.08 -4.26 64.10
C ALA A 36 -14.10 -3.16 63.03
N THR A 37 -13.08 -3.07 62.18
CA THR A 37 -13.01 -2.13 61.04
C THR A 37 -13.41 -2.76 59.70
N ASP A 38 -13.32 -4.08 59.56
CA ASP A 38 -13.56 -4.75 58.28
C ASP A 38 -15.00 -5.22 58.06
N VAL A 39 -15.86 -5.16 59.09
CA VAL A 39 -17.30 -5.48 58.94
C VAL A 39 -18.11 -4.29 58.39
N ASN A 40 -17.54 -3.08 58.34
CA ASN A 40 -18.26 -1.87 57.86
C ASN A 40 -17.86 -1.39 56.46
N ILE A 41 -16.83 -1.97 55.83
CA ILE A 41 -16.38 -1.59 54.47
C ILE A 41 -16.85 -2.59 53.41
N ALA A 42 -17.23 -3.81 53.79
CA ALA A 42 -17.78 -4.82 52.88
C ALA A 42 -19.26 -4.61 52.50
N TYR A 43 -19.96 -3.63 53.07
CA TYR A 43 -21.39 -3.42 52.82
C TYR A 43 -21.73 -2.39 51.73
N HIS A 44 -20.74 -1.79 51.05
CA HIS A 44 -21.02 -0.70 50.10
C HIS A 44 -20.70 -0.88 48.62
N ASN A 45 -19.97 -1.91 48.18
CA ASN A 45 -19.53 -1.99 46.77
C ASN A 45 -19.85 -3.31 46.05
N HIS A 46 -21.05 -3.87 46.23
CA HIS A 46 -21.58 -4.88 45.30
C HIS A 46 -23.07 -4.68 45.03
N LEU A 47 -23.39 -3.81 44.07
CA LEU A 47 -24.68 -3.81 43.37
C LEU A 47 -24.58 -3.05 42.04
N SER A 48 -24.06 -3.70 41.00
CA SER A 48 -24.52 -3.56 39.60
C SER A 48 -23.85 -4.59 38.68
N LEU A 49 -24.40 -5.81 38.73
CA LEU A 49 -24.67 -6.68 37.58
C LEU A 49 -25.76 -5.97 36.72
N GLU A 50 -25.89 -6.00 35.39
CA GLU A 50 -25.35 -6.88 34.33
C GLU A 50 -25.98 -6.46 32.97
N ILE A 51 -25.59 -7.15 31.88
CA ILE A 51 -26.42 -7.57 30.71
C ILE A 51 -26.37 -6.81 29.37
N TYR A 52 -25.67 -7.48 28.43
CA TYR A 52 -25.92 -7.76 27.00
C TYR A 52 -25.79 -6.66 25.92
N SER A 53 -24.87 -6.89 24.97
CA SER A 53 -25.19 -7.74 23.81
C SER A 53 -23.92 -8.29 23.12
N LYS A 54 -24.07 -9.49 22.56
CA LYS A 54 -23.14 -10.19 21.66
C LYS A 54 -23.60 -9.99 20.20
N ASP A 55 -22.71 -10.35 19.27
CA ASP A 55 -22.86 -10.51 17.81
C ASP A 55 -22.84 -9.22 16.98
N LYS A 56 -22.25 -9.16 15.77
CA LYS A 56 -21.23 -9.93 15.01
C LYS A 56 -21.01 -9.12 13.72
N ASN A 57 -19.84 -9.24 13.10
CA ASN A 57 -19.58 -9.12 11.65
C ASN A 57 -20.45 -8.15 10.80
N ALA A 58 -19.86 -7.03 10.35
CA ALA A 58 -20.00 -6.43 9.00
C ALA A 58 -18.99 -5.26 8.91
N GLN A 59 -17.85 -5.39 8.23
CA GLN A 59 -17.67 -4.89 6.86
C GLN A 59 -18.69 -3.82 6.44
N TRP A 60 -18.37 -2.53 6.68
CA TRP A 60 -18.54 -1.39 5.73
C TRP A 60 -18.15 -0.05 6.38
N LEU A 61 -17.57 0.84 5.53
CA LEU A 61 -17.20 2.26 5.69
C LEU A 61 -16.00 2.56 6.63
N ASN A 62 -14.82 3.03 6.21
CA ASN A 62 -14.40 3.82 5.03
C ASN A 62 -15.43 4.87 4.61
N ASP A 63 -15.49 5.97 5.35
CA ASP A 63 -15.28 7.33 4.83
C ASP A 63 -15.75 8.35 5.87
N ILE A 64 -14.86 9.26 6.26
CA ILE A 64 -15.09 10.73 6.30
C ILE A 64 -13.91 11.39 7.02
N LYS A 65 -13.28 12.31 6.28
CA LYS A 65 -12.18 13.22 6.64
C LYS A 65 -12.69 14.44 7.47
N PRO A 66 -11.78 15.25 8.05
CA PRO A 66 -12.05 16.14 9.20
C PRO A 66 -12.33 17.62 8.86
N ALA A 67 -12.74 18.38 9.91
CA ALA A 67 -12.54 19.82 10.22
C ALA A 67 -13.83 20.69 10.28
N PRO A 68 -13.86 21.89 10.95
CA PRO A 68 -12.82 22.62 11.71
C PRO A 68 -13.22 23.14 13.12
N SER A 69 -12.26 23.81 13.77
CA SER A 69 -12.20 24.47 15.08
C SER A 69 -13.29 25.49 15.46
N HIS A 70 -13.68 25.58 16.76
CA HIS A 70 -13.61 26.81 17.57
C HIS A 70 -14.00 26.66 19.08
N SER A 71 -13.12 27.18 19.95
CA SER A 71 -13.30 27.90 21.25
C SER A 71 -14.09 27.35 22.47
N LEU A 72 -13.37 27.23 23.60
CA LEU A 72 -13.76 27.30 25.04
C LEU A 72 -14.65 28.54 25.40
N PRO A 73 -15.26 28.70 26.63
CA PRO A 73 -15.03 28.03 27.94
C PRO A 73 -16.27 27.64 28.82
N LEU A 74 -15.99 26.91 29.92
CA LEU A 74 -16.72 26.55 31.18
C LEU A 74 -17.77 27.55 31.77
N PRO A 75 -18.68 27.19 32.74
CA PRO A 75 -18.51 26.16 33.80
C PRO A 75 -19.70 25.21 34.17
N LEU A 76 -19.30 24.05 34.72
CA LEU A 76 -20.04 22.90 35.25
C LEU A 76 -20.76 23.17 36.59
N GLN A 77 -21.95 23.79 36.57
CA GLN A 77 -22.77 23.87 37.80
C GLN A 77 -24.29 23.67 37.61
N GLN A 78 -24.74 23.16 36.45
CA GLN A 78 -26.17 22.86 36.20
C GLN A 78 -26.48 21.43 35.75
N ILE A 79 -25.49 20.55 35.66
CA ILE A 79 -25.70 19.14 35.24
C ILE A 79 -25.94 18.20 36.43
N TYR A 80 -25.57 18.58 37.66
CA TYR A 80 -25.66 17.69 38.82
C TYR A 80 -27.06 17.62 39.48
N GLU A 81 -27.98 18.52 39.17
CA GLU A 81 -29.31 18.54 39.80
C GLU A 81 -30.44 17.86 39.00
N THR A 82 -30.21 17.48 37.75
CA THR A 82 -31.23 16.82 36.90
C THR A 82 -31.11 15.29 36.82
N GLN A 83 -29.97 14.70 37.19
CA GLN A 83 -29.77 13.24 37.13
C GLN A 83 -30.36 12.44 38.32
N ALA A 84 -30.66 13.09 39.45
CA ALA A 84 -31.20 12.39 40.62
C ALA A 84 -32.70 12.05 40.51
N ARG A 85 -33.44 12.69 39.58
CA ARG A 85 -34.91 12.54 39.50
C ARG A 85 -35.38 11.49 38.48
N LEU A 86 -34.52 11.04 37.57
CA LEU A 86 -34.85 10.04 36.54
C LEU A 86 -34.51 8.59 36.93
N LYS A 87 -33.66 8.39 37.94
CA LYS A 87 -33.18 7.04 38.32
C LYS A 87 -34.15 6.24 39.20
N SER A 88 -35.14 6.89 39.82
CA SER A 88 -36.13 6.23 40.68
C SER A 88 -37.37 5.73 39.94
N GLN A 89 -37.60 6.15 38.70
CA GLN A 89 -38.81 5.79 37.93
C GLN A 89 -38.61 4.58 37.00
N PHE A 90 -37.36 4.11 36.82
CA PHE A 90 -37.04 3.05 35.84
C PHE A 90 -36.89 1.65 36.44
N LEU A 91 -36.75 1.52 37.78
CA LEU A 91 -36.50 0.23 38.45
C LEU A 91 -37.77 -0.55 38.85
N ALA A 92 -38.96 -0.03 38.56
CA ALA A 92 -40.23 -0.66 38.97
C ALA A 92 -40.88 -1.55 37.89
N ASN A 93 -40.38 -1.59 36.64
CA ASN A 93 -41.11 -2.21 35.52
C ASN A 93 -40.39 -3.35 34.76
N THR A 94 -39.24 -3.85 35.23
CA THR A 94 -38.43 -4.80 34.44
C THR A 94 -38.03 -6.07 35.20
N VAL A 95 -38.97 -6.72 35.88
CA VAL A 95 -38.80 -8.11 36.34
C VAL A 95 -40.09 -8.89 36.08
N GLU A 96 -40.29 -9.32 34.83
CA GLU A 96 -41.08 -10.51 34.52
C GLU A 96 -40.58 -11.08 33.19
N GLN A 97 -40.23 -12.37 33.20
CA GLN A 97 -39.81 -13.25 32.08
C GLN A 97 -38.30 -13.28 31.75
N VAL A 98 -37.60 -14.35 32.17
CA VAL A 98 -36.97 -15.40 31.33
C VAL A 98 -36.43 -16.54 32.24
N TYR A 99 -36.63 -17.79 31.81
CA TYR A 99 -36.31 -19.08 32.47
C TYR A 99 -34.81 -19.47 32.33
N LEU A 100 -34.19 -20.01 33.39
CA LEU A 100 -32.82 -20.58 33.39
C LEU A 100 -32.82 -22.14 33.45
N PRO A 101 -31.85 -22.86 32.83
CA PRO A 101 -31.81 -24.32 32.72
C PRO A 101 -31.43 -25.09 34.00
N GLN A 102 -31.82 -26.37 34.06
CA GLN A 102 -31.84 -27.25 35.24
C GLN A 102 -30.47 -27.68 35.81
N SER A 103 -29.37 -27.44 35.10
CA SER A 103 -28.01 -27.70 35.60
C SER A 103 -27.56 -26.71 36.68
N TYR A 104 -28.04 -25.46 36.61
CA TYR A 104 -27.71 -24.41 37.58
C TYR A 104 -28.50 -24.52 38.89
N GLN A 105 -29.71 -25.09 38.86
CA GLN A 105 -30.51 -25.33 40.07
C GLN A 105 -29.90 -26.40 40.99
N ASN A 106 -29.21 -27.40 40.44
CA ASN A 106 -28.53 -28.42 41.24
C ASN A 106 -27.25 -27.87 41.91
N ALA A 107 -26.50 -26.99 41.23
CA ALA A 107 -25.27 -26.38 41.78
C ALA A 107 -25.57 -25.41 42.95
N ILE A 108 -26.66 -24.64 42.86
CA ILE A 108 -27.04 -23.67 43.91
C ILE A 108 -27.54 -24.36 45.19
N SER A 109 -28.09 -25.59 45.07
CA SER A 109 -28.57 -26.36 46.24
C SER A 109 -27.46 -27.00 47.09
N GLN A 110 -26.20 -27.04 46.61
CA GLN A 110 -25.09 -27.68 47.31
C GLN A 110 -24.13 -26.71 48.03
N LEU A 111 -24.23 -25.41 47.77
CA LEU A 111 -23.40 -24.38 48.42
C LEU A 111 -23.53 -24.28 49.96
N PRO A 112 -24.69 -24.53 50.59
CA PRO A 112 -24.79 -24.50 52.06
C PRO A 112 -24.22 -25.74 52.77
N LEU A 113 -23.96 -26.83 52.05
CA LEU A 113 -23.47 -28.11 52.60
C LEU A 113 -21.93 -28.16 52.66
N ILE A 114 -21.25 -27.48 51.73
CA ILE A 114 -19.78 -27.45 51.65
C ILE A 114 -19.21 -26.45 52.68
N ALA A 115 -19.86 -25.28 52.84
CA ALA A 115 -19.45 -24.27 53.82
C ALA A 115 -19.58 -24.75 55.29
N ASN A 116 -20.53 -25.63 55.58
CA ASN A 116 -20.69 -26.21 56.92
C ASN A 116 -19.70 -27.37 57.20
N ALA A 117 -19.23 -28.09 56.18
CA ALA A 117 -18.26 -29.17 56.34
C ALA A 117 -16.84 -28.64 56.62
N GLU A 118 -16.43 -27.53 56.01
CA GLU A 118 -15.12 -26.92 56.25
C GLU A 118 -15.01 -26.29 57.66
N LEU A 119 -16.11 -25.71 58.18
CA LEU A 119 -16.17 -25.12 59.52
C LEU A 119 -16.03 -26.16 60.66
N GLU A 120 -16.56 -27.38 60.48
CA GLU A 120 -16.42 -28.49 61.44
C GLU A 120 -15.04 -29.16 61.41
N THR A 121 -14.33 -29.11 60.28
CA THR A 121 -12.97 -29.69 60.16
C THR A 121 -11.90 -28.84 60.86
N HIS A 122 -12.00 -27.50 60.77
CA HIS A 122 -11.02 -26.59 61.37
C HIS A 122 -11.10 -26.55 62.90
N THR A 123 -12.31 -26.65 63.47
CA THR A 123 -12.54 -26.66 64.92
C THR A 123 -12.09 -27.97 65.57
N ASN A 124 -12.22 -29.11 64.89
CA ASN A 124 -11.73 -30.41 65.36
C ASN A 124 -10.20 -30.56 65.33
N GLN A 125 -9.50 -29.91 64.39
CA GLN A 125 -8.04 -29.94 64.32
C GLN A 125 -7.38 -29.16 65.47
N GLN A 126 -7.92 -27.98 65.82
CA GLN A 126 -7.40 -27.19 66.94
C GLN A 126 -7.61 -27.89 68.29
N LEU A 127 -8.73 -28.58 68.48
CA LEU A 127 -9.00 -29.35 69.71
C LEU A 127 -8.03 -30.55 69.87
N LYS A 128 -7.67 -31.23 68.77
CA LYS A 128 -6.69 -32.34 68.79
C LYS A 128 -5.29 -31.86 69.16
N ILE A 129 -4.84 -30.73 68.63
CA ILE A 129 -3.52 -30.16 68.95
C ILE A 129 -3.45 -29.76 70.43
N LEU A 130 -4.52 -29.19 70.99
CA LEU A 130 -4.59 -28.81 72.40
C LEU A 130 -4.56 -30.04 73.34
N LEU A 131 -5.25 -31.13 72.97
CA LEU A 131 -5.23 -32.38 73.73
C LEU A 131 -3.88 -33.10 73.69
N ILE A 132 -3.21 -33.14 72.54
CA ILE A 132 -1.90 -33.80 72.38
C ILE A 132 -0.81 -33.05 73.18
N THR A 133 -0.82 -31.72 73.14
CA THR A 133 0.13 -30.89 73.89
C THR A 133 -0.08 -31.00 75.41
N GLY A 134 -1.33 -31.06 75.88
CA GLY A 134 -1.64 -31.33 77.28
C GLY A 134 -1.17 -32.72 77.76
N LEU A 135 -1.34 -33.75 76.93
CA LEU A 135 -0.93 -35.12 77.28
C LEU A 135 0.60 -35.26 77.35
N ALA A 136 1.34 -34.63 76.44
CA ALA A 136 2.80 -34.62 76.46
C ALA A 136 3.37 -33.98 77.74
N PHE A 137 2.73 -32.90 78.22
CA PHE A 137 3.14 -32.22 79.45
C PHE A 137 2.91 -33.07 80.71
N ALA A 138 1.82 -33.84 80.74
CA ALA A 138 1.52 -34.77 81.84
C ALA A 138 2.50 -35.95 81.91
N VAL A 139 2.96 -36.48 80.76
CA VAL A 139 3.94 -37.56 80.72
C VAL A 139 5.32 -37.09 81.18
N LEU A 140 5.73 -35.88 80.78
CA LEU A 140 7.03 -35.30 81.17
C LEU A 140 7.14 -35.11 82.70
N THR A 141 6.06 -34.65 83.33
CA THR A 141 6.00 -34.42 84.78
C THR A 141 6.04 -35.73 85.59
N LEU A 142 5.41 -36.80 85.08
CA LEU A 142 5.51 -38.15 85.66
C LEU A 142 6.93 -38.73 85.55
N PHE A 143 7.61 -38.51 84.42
CA PHE A 143 8.96 -39.02 84.22
C PHE A 143 9.99 -38.34 85.14
N LEU A 144 9.87 -37.02 85.30
CA LEU A 144 10.77 -36.24 86.14
C LEU A 144 10.63 -36.60 87.63
N SER A 145 9.41 -36.87 88.08
CA SER A 145 9.14 -37.29 89.46
C SER A 145 9.68 -38.70 89.75
N PHE A 146 9.59 -39.63 88.80
CA PHE A 146 10.20 -40.96 88.92
C PHE A 146 11.74 -40.89 88.99
N TYR A 147 12.37 -40.07 88.15
CA TYR A 147 13.83 -39.92 88.12
C TYR A 147 14.41 -39.41 89.46
N VAL A 148 13.74 -38.42 90.07
CA VAL A 148 14.15 -37.87 91.37
C VAL A 148 14.02 -38.94 92.49
N TRP A 149 12.99 -39.78 92.44
CA TRP A 149 12.82 -40.88 93.40
C TRP A 149 13.90 -41.97 93.24
N PHE A 150 14.27 -42.32 92.00
CA PHE A 150 15.29 -43.34 91.71
C PHE A 150 16.70 -42.93 92.18
N MET A 151 17.11 -41.69 91.92
CA MET A 151 18.42 -41.18 92.35
C MET A 151 18.56 -41.17 93.88
N ARG A 152 17.49 -40.81 94.59
CA ARG A 152 17.45 -40.77 96.06
C ARG A 152 17.63 -42.17 96.67
N THR A 153 17.05 -43.21 96.07
CA THR A 153 17.05 -44.56 96.63
C THR A 153 18.33 -45.34 96.33
N LYS A 154 18.87 -45.27 95.10
CA LYS A 154 19.99 -46.14 94.68
C LYS A 154 21.38 -45.60 95.02
N HIS A 155 21.59 -44.29 94.91
CA HIS A 155 22.93 -43.70 95.03
C HIS A 155 23.13 -42.91 96.34
N PHE A 156 22.12 -42.18 96.81
CA PHE A 156 22.27 -41.38 98.03
C PHE A 156 22.05 -42.18 99.32
N SER A 157 21.23 -43.24 99.32
CA SER A 157 20.97 -44.04 100.53
C SER A 157 22.18 -44.85 101.04
N PRO A 158 23.05 -45.47 100.21
CA PRO A 158 24.23 -46.21 100.70
C PRO A 158 25.33 -45.28 101.24
N LEU A 159 25.56 -44.14 100.59
CA LEU A 159 26.50 -43.11 101.04
C LEU A 159 26.04 -42.49 102.37
N TYR A 160 24.73 -42.26 102.54
CA TYR A 160 24.16 -41.80 103.80
C TYR A 160 24.33 -42.84 104.92
N ARG A 161 24.26 -44.14 104.63
CA ARG A 161 24.50 -45.21 105.61
C ARG A 161 25.97 -45.29 106.02
N ILE A 162 26.91 -45.24 105.07
CA ILE A 162 28.37 -45.30 105.35
C ILE A 162 28.80 -44.10 106.21
N VAL A 163 28.34 -42.89 105.86
CA VAL A 163 28.64 -41.67 106.61
C VAL A 163 27.96 -41.69 107.99
N ASN A 164 26.74 -42.19 108.11
CA ASN A 164 26.09 -42.33 109.42
C ASN A 164 26.72 -43.42 110.30
N THR A 165 27.21 -44.54 109.75
CA THR A 165 27.97 -45.53 110.54
C THR A 165 29.31 -44.98 111.02
N LEU A 166 30.01 -44.19 110.19
CA LEU A 166 31.24 -43.51 110.59
C LEU A 166 30.97 -42.39 111.61
N ARG A 167 29.82 -41.71 111.49
CA ARG A 167 29.38 -40.65 112.41
C ARG A 167 28.88 -41.20 113.74
N GLU A 168 28.16 -42.33 113.76
CA GLU A 168 27.75 -43.04 114.98
C GLU A 168 28.95 -43.65 115.72
N GLN A 169 29.94 -44.19 115.00
CA GLN A 169 31.19 -44.64 115.60
C GLN A 169 32.03 -43.49 116.19
N ALA A 170 31.97 -42.29 115.59
CA ALA A 170 32.64 -41.09 116.10
C ALA A 170 31.89 -40.41 117.27
N LEU A 171 30.55 -40.48 117.32
CA LEU A 171 29.72 -39.85 118.37
C LEU A 171 29.59 -40.70 119.64
N ASN A 172 29.74 -42.03 119.54
CA ASN A 172 29.61 -42.95 120.69
C ASN A 172 30.92 -43.15 121.48
N GLY A 173 31.97 -42.38 121.20
CA GLY A 173 33.20 -42.40 122.00
C GLY A 173 33.94 -43.74 122.02
N ALA A 174 33.75 -44.61 121.01
CA ALA A 174 34.51 -45.84 120.87
C ALA A 174 35.86 -45.52 120.17
N PRO A 175 37.01 -45.96 120.72
CA PRO A 175 38.30 -45.71 120.10
C PRO A 175 38.41 -46.43 118.75
N LEU A 176 38.87 -45.71 117.72
CA LEU A 176 39.38 -46.28 116.47
C LEU A 176 40.72 -46.99 116.74
N SER A 177 40.69 -48.11 117.44
CA SER A 177 41.83 -49.02 117.47
C SER A 177 41.38 -50.45 117.76
N VAL A 178 42.00 -51.37 117.00
CA VAL A 178 41.96 -52.84 117.05
C VAL A 178 41.20 -53.43 115.85
N ALA A 179 41.96 -53.64 114.78
CA ALA A 179 41.63 -54.61 113.74
C ALA A 179 41.57 -56.02 114.37
N PRO A 180 40.53 -56.84 114.10
CA PRO A 180 40.48 -58.22 114.57
C PRO A 180 41.52 -59.08 113.85
N THR A 181 42.17 -59.93 114.64
CA THR A 181 43.29 -60.82 114.34
C THR A 181 42.96 -62.00 113.41
N ASN A 182 42.47 -61.71 112.20
CA ASN A 182 42.48 -62.62 111.04
C ASN A 182 42.96 -61.92 109.75
N SER A 183 43.62 -60.78 109.91
CA SER A 183 43.97 -59.84 108.85
C SER A 183 45.37 -60.03 108.29
N ASP A 184 45.82 -61.27 108.07
CA ASP A 184 47.08 -61.55 107.36
C ASP A 184 46.82 -62.34 106.07
N ALA A 185 45.86 -63.28 106.07
CA ALA A 185 45.39 -63.91 104.84
C ALA A 185 44.51 -62.96 104.02
N ASP A 186 43.62 -62.22 104.68
CA ASP A 186 42.74 -61.25 104.01
C ASP A 186 43.48 -59.97 103.66
N VAL A 187 44.48 -59.53 104.44
CA VAL A 187 45.33 -58.38 104.06
C VAL A 187 46.32 -58.77 102.98
N LYS A 188 46.87 -60.00 102.94
CA LYS A 188 47.71 -60.44 101.81
C LYS A 188 46.90 -60.66 100.54
N ARG A 189 45.66 -61.17 100.63
CA ARG A 189 44.71 -61.18 99.51
C ARG A 189 44.27 -59.78 99.09
N LEU A 190 44.04 -58.87 100.04
CA LEU A 190 43.72 -57.48 99.74
C LEU A 190 44.93 -56.77 99.14
N THR A 191 46.15 -57.06 99.57
CA THR A 191 47.38 -56.43 99.04
C THR A 191 47.73 -57.01 97.68
N GLN A 192 47.50 -58.30 97.42
CA GLN A 192 47.63 -58.90 96.09
C GLN A 192 46.48 -58.51 95.17
N ALA A 193 45.26 -58.35 95.67
CA ALA A 193 44.12 -57.83 94.92
C ALA A 193 44.27 -56.33 94.66
N ILE A 194 44.82 -55.55 95.60
CA ILE A 194 45.15 -54.14 95.42
C ILE A 194 46.35 -54.02 94.49
N HIS A 195 47.39 -54.86 94.58
CA HIS A 195 48.52 -54.82 93.65
C HIS A 195 48.10 -55.28 92.25
N ALA A 196 47.32 -56.35 92.10
CA ALA A 196 46.77 -56.77 90.82
C ALA A 196 45.78 -55.74 90.28
N ALA A 197 44.93 -55.14 91.12
CA ALA A 197 44.03 -54.07 90.74
C ALA A 197 44.79 -52.78 90.41
N THR A 198 45.84 -52.40 91.15
CA THR A 198 46.63 -51.18 90.85
C THR A 198 47.55 -51.38 89.66
N THR A 199 48.11 -52.56 89.42
CA THR A 199 48.85 -52.86 88.18
C THR A 199 47.88 -52.92 86.99
N SER A 200 46.74 -53.60 87.11
CA SER A 200 45.70 -53.62 86.07
C SER A 200 45.12 -52.22 85.83
N GLN A 201 44.95 -51.42 86.87
CA GLN A 201 44.40 -50.07 86.78
C GLN A 201 45.45 -49.07 86.32
N SER A 202 46.74 -49.26 86.63
CA SER A 202 47.83 -48.47 86.05
C SER A 202 48.01 -48.79 84.56
N GLN A 203 47.87 -50.06 84.15
CA GLN A 203 47.88 -50.46 82.75
C GLN A 203 46.65 -49.92 82.00
N LYS A 204 45.45 -49.97 82.62
CA LYS A 204 44.22 -49.37 82.08
C LYS A 204 44.27 -47.84 82.04
N LEU A 205 44.95 -47.20 83.00
CA LEU A 205 45.17 -45.75 83.00
C LEU A 205 46.15 -45.34 81.90
N ALA A 206 47.20 -46.14 81.68
CA ALA A 206 48.13 -45.92 80.57
C ALA A 206 47.45 -46.10 79.21
N SER A 207 46.65 -47.15 79.02
CA SER A 207 45.87 -47.32 77.78
C SER A 207 44.80 -46.24 77.59
N ALA A 208 44.12 -45.83 78.67
CA ALA A 208 43.18 -44.72 78.62
C ALA A 208 43.86 -43.39 78.27
N ALA A 209 45.07 -43.14 78.76
CA ALA A 209 45.84 -41.94 78.40
C ALA A 209 46.26 -41.93 76.93
N ILE A 210 46.64 -43.09 76.36
CA ILE A 210 46.94 -43.23 74.91
C ILE A 210 45.68 -42.92 74.09
N ILE A 211 44.53 -43.50 74.46
CA ILE A 211 43.24 -43.25 73.79
C ILE A 211 42.83 -41.77 73.89
N GLU A 212 43.02 -41.14 75.05
CA GLU A 212 42.67 -39.74 75.25
C GLU A 212 43.55 -38.81 74.41
N ASN A 213 44.86 -39.07 74.36
CA ASN A 213 45.79 -38.28 73.53
C ASN A 213 45.47 -38.44 72.04
N TYR A 214 45.24 -39.67 71.58
CA TYR A 214 44.86 -39.95 70.19
C TYR A 214 43.59 -39.18 69.79
N ASN A 215 42.53 -39.30 70.59
CA ASN A 215 41.26 -38.62 70.32
C ASN A 215 41.36 -37.09 70.38
N ARG A 216 42.24 -36.56 71.23
CA ARG A 216 42.49 -35.12 71.30
C ARG A 216 43.14 -34.61 70.02
N GLU A 217 44.12 -35.35 69.50
CA GLU A 217 44.82 -34.98 68.28
C GLU A 217 43.95 -35.17 67.05
N LEU A 218 43.22 -36.29 66.95
CA LEU A 218 42.31 -36.58 65.83
C LEU A 218 41.21 -35.54 65.64
N LYS A 219 40.64 -35.02 66.74
CA LYS A 219 39.61 -33.98 66.69
C LYS A 219 40.08 -32.66 66.07
N SER A 220 41.39 -32.42 66.04
CA SER A 220 41.96 -31.18 65.49
C SER A 220 42.28 -31.26 63.99
N ILE A 221 42.13 -32.45 63.38
CA ILE A 221 42.52 -32.72 62.00
C ILE A 221 41.26 -32.90 61.16
N THR A 222 41.19 -32.18 60.03
CA THR A 222 40.08 -32.25 59.06
C THR A 222 40.55 -32.85 57.75
N GLY A 223 39.73 -33.70 57.14
CA GLY A 223 40.01 -34.37 55.86
C GLY A 223 40.52 -35.80 56.02
N SER A 224 40.15 -36.65 55.07
CA SER A 224 40.43 -38.09 55.09
C SER A 224 41.94 -38.42 55.06
N GLU A 225 42.71 -37.82 54.15
CA GLU A 225 44.15 -38.12 54.01
C GLU A 225 45.02 -37.68 55.22
N PRO A 226 44.88 -36.46 55.77
CA PRO A 226 45.63 -36.02 56.95
C PRO A 226 45.34 -36.88 58.19
N ILE A 227 44.08 -37.30 58.37
CA ILE A 227 43.68 -38.19 59.47
C ILE A 227 44.36 -39.55 59.36
N VAL A 228 44.34 -40.16 58.17
CA VAL A 228 45.02 -41.44 57.92
C VAL A 228 46.51 -41.32 58.23
N ARG A 229 47.17 -40.26 57.74
CA ARG A 229 48.61 -40.05 57.95
C ARG A 229 48.96 -39.94 59.43
N HIS A 230 48.26 -39.05 60.15
CA HIS A 230 48.47 -38.83 61.57
C HIS A 230 48.19 -40.09 62.39
N ALA A 231 47.12 -40.82 62.06
CA ALA A 231 46.78 -42.05 62.74
C ALA A 231 47.86 -43.13 62.60
N LEU A 232 48.42 -43.31 61.40
CA LEU A 232 49.49 -44.27 61.17
C LEU A 232 50.78 -43.88 61.89
N GLU A 233 51.13 -42.59 61.89
CA GLU A 233 52.29 -42.04 62.62
C GLU A 233 52.15 -42.23 64.14
N PHE A 234 50.98 -41.94 64.70
CA PHE A 234 50.70 -42.12 66.13
C PHE A 234 50.81 -43.59 66.53
N ILE A 235 50.19 -44.49 65.75
CA ILE A 235 50.22 -45.94 66.04
C ILE A 235 51.65 -46.49 65.94
N ALA A 236 52.43 -46.04 64.95
CA ALA A 236 53.83 -46.47 64.80
C ALA A 236 54.67 -46.10 66.02
N ASN A 237 54.53 -44.86 66.53
CA ASN A 237 55.30 -44.34 67.65
C ASN A 237 54.87 -44.93 69.00
N GLU A 238 53.58 -44.92 69.32
CA GLU A 238 53.09 -45.34 70.65
C GLU A 238 53.16 -46.86 70.89
N PHE A 239 53.05 -47.67 69.82
CA PHE A 239 53.09 -49.14 69.90
C PHE A 239 54.43 -49.75 69.48
N ASN A 240 55.46 -48.91 69.26
CA ASN A 240 56.79 -49.32 68.77
C ASN A 240 56.68 -50.26 67.56
N ALA A 241 55.85 -49.86 66.61
CA ALA A 241 55.50 -50.64 65.44
C ALA A 241 56.24 -50.09 64.22
N PRO A 242 57.38 -50.69 63.82
CA PRO A 242 58.18 -50.21 62.69
C PRO A 242 57.50 -50.44 61.31
N SER A 243 56.31 -51.03 61.28
CA SER A 243 55.53 -51.24 60.08
C SER A 243 54.04 -51.05 60.39
N VAL A 244 53.42 -50.00 59.85
CA VAL A 244 51.98 -49.77 59.96
C VAL A 244 51.43 -49.48 58.57
N CYS A 245 50.48 -50.30 58.09
CA CYS A 245 49.97 -50.24 56.72
C CYS A 245 48.44 -50.27 56.71
N LEU A 246 47.83 -49.37 55.93
CA LEU A 246 46.38 -49.30 55.73
C LEU A 246 46.03 -49.79 54.32
N TYR A 247 45.19 -50.81 54.24
CA TYR A 247 44.68 -51.37 52.99
C TYR A 247 43.19 -51.03 52.82
N ALA A 248 42.75 -50.72 51.60
CA ALA A 248 41.34 -50.53 51.25
C ALA A 248 40.89 -51.62 50.29
N ASN A 249 39.62 -51.99 50.37
CA ASN A 249 39.03 -52.86 49.37
C ASN A 249 38.70 -52.05 48.11
N SER A 250 39.18 -52.49 46.94
CA SER A 250 38.81 -51.90 45.65
C SER A 250 37.51 -52.54 45.13
N GLU A 251 36.85 -51.94 44.13
CA GLU A 251 35.61 -52.47 43.54
C GLU A 251 35.74 -53.92 43.01
N ASP A 252 36.97 -54.37 42.71
CA ASP A 252 37.30 -55.72 42.25
C ASP A 252 37.60 -56.74 43.39
N ASP A 253 37.27 -56.42 44.64
CA ASP A 253 37.54 -57.25 45.85
C ASP A 253 39.04 -57.54 46.10
N THR A 254 39.93 -56.76 45.46
CA THR A 254 41.36 -56.79 45.70
C THR A 254 41.77 -55.71 46.69
N LEU A 255 42.38 -56.13 47.80
CA LEU A 255 42.90 -55.22 48.83
C LEU A 255 44.17 -54.51 48.35
N SER A 256 44.06 -53.19 48.15
CA SER A 256 45.16 -52.32 47.72
C SER A 256 45.71 -51.50 48.89
N LEU A 257 47.01 -51.26 48.89
CA LEU A 257 47.65 -50.43 49.90
C LEU A 257 47.29 -48.96 49.65
N VAL A 258 46.62 -48.31 50.60
CA VAL A 258 46.30 -46.88 50.54
C VAL A 258 47.47 -46.05 51.04
N LYS A 259 47.98 -46.40 52.22
CA LYS A 259 49.08 -45.67 52.87
C LYS A 259 49.84 -46.57 53.84
N SER A 260 51.13 -46.35 53.98
CA SER A 260 51.96 -46.99 54.98
C SER A 260 52.86 -45.99 55.70
N HIS A 261 53.28 -46.36 56.91
CA HIS A 261 54.28 -45.67 57.72
C HIS A 261 55.30 -46.71 58.21
N GLY A 262 56.58 -46.45 57.98
CA GLY A 262 57.67 -47.42 58.21
C GLY A 262 57.82 -48.46 57.09
N VAL A 263 58.42 -49.61 57.43
CA VAL A 263 58.82 -50.63 56.43
C VAL A 263 57.58 -51.36 55.93
N THR A 264 57.35 -51.40 54.62
CA THR A 264 56.15 -52.06 54.05
C THR A 264 56.45 -53.54 53.70
N PRO A 265 55.74 -54.52 54.27
CA PRO A 265 55.91 -55.93 53.92
C PRO A 265 55.43 -56.22 52.49
N SER A 266 56.05 -57.22 51.83
CA SER A 266 55.64 -57.66 50.49
C SER A 266 54.21 -58.22 50.53
N GLN A 267 53.34 -57.72 49.65
CA GLN A 267 51.91 -58.01 49.62
C GLN A 267 51.60 -59.53 49.52
N SER A 268 52.47 -60.31 48.87
CA SER A 268 52.31 -61.78 48.75
C SER A 268 52.43 -62.53 50.08
N ILE A 269 53.15 -61.98 51.06
CA ILE A 269 53.40 -62.62 52.36
C ILE A 269 52.25 -62.37 53.35
N ILE A 270 51.54 -61.25 53.17
CA ILE A 270 50.50 -60.76 54.09
C ILE A 270 49.08 -60.83 53.52
N ALA A 271 48.93 -61.11 52.21
CA ALA A 271 47.63 -61.14 51.53
C ALA A 271 46.62 -62.08 52.19
N SER A 272 47.03 -63.28 52.60
CA SER A 272 46.13 -64.25 53.25
C SER A 272 45.61 -63.77 54.60
N THR A 273 46.47 -63.15 55.42
CA THR A 273 46.11 -62.67 56.76
C THR A 273 45.22 -61.42 56.69
N ILE A 274 45.46 -60.52 55.74
CA ILE A 274 44.63 -59.32 55.54
C ILE A 274 43.27 -59.70 54.94
N ALA A 275 43.24 -60.62 53.96
CA ALA A 275 41.99 -61.13 53.41
C ALA A 275 41.13 -61.83 54.46
N LEU A 276 41.73 -62.68 55.30
CA LEU A 276 41.02 -63.35 56.40
C LEU A 276 40.46 -62.35 57.41
N CYS A 277 41.21 -61.28 57.73
CA CYS A 277 40.76 -60.20 58.60
C CYS A 277 39.58 -59.42 58.00
N ALA A 278 39.60 -59.15 56.69
CA ALA A 278 38.51 -58.47 55.99
C ALA A 278 37.23 -59.32 55.93
N THR A 279 37.36 -60.63 55.65
CA THR A 279 36.20 -61.54 55.55
C THR A 279 35.55 -61.85 56.89
N ASN A 280 36.34 -62.08 57.93
CA ASN A 280 35.82 -62.46 59.25
C ASN A 280 35.38 -61.27 60.11
N ASN A 281 35.80 -60.05 59.75
CA ASN A 281 35.57 -58.83 60.54
C ASN A 281 36.01 -58.97 62.01
N GLU A 282 37.09 -59.72 62.24
CA GLU A 282 37.71 -59.92 63.56
C GLU A 282 39.23 -59.71 63.47
N PRO A 283 39.87 -59.12 64.50
CA PRO A 283 41.32 -58.94 64.52
C PRO A 283 42.08 -60.27 64.35
N GLN A 284 43.09 -60.28 63.47
CA GLN A 284 43.93 -61.46 63.24
C GLN A 284 45.34 -61.24 63.80
N VAL A 285 45.87 -62.24 64.52
CA VAL A 285 47.19 -62.16 65.16
C VAL A 285 48.10 -63.25 64.63
N GLN A 286 49.29 -62.87 64.17
CA GLN A 286 50.32 -63.80 63.72
C GLN A 286 51.63 -63.55 64.48
N GLN A 287 52.00 -64.47 65.36
CA GLN A 287 53.18 -64.38 66.23
C GLN A 287 54.46 -64.98 65.62
N GLU A 288 54.48 -65.19 64.30
CA GLU A 288 55.66 -65.67 63.59
C GLU A 288 56.59 -64.50 63.23
N PRO A 289 57.89 -64.56 63.58
CA PRO A 289 58.81 -63.47 63.33
C PRO A 289 59.07 -63.31 61.82
N LEU A 290 58.97 -62.07 61.34
CA LEU A 290 59.19 -61.70 59.93
C LEU A 290 60.33 -60.69 59.82
N TRP A 291 61.30 -60.98 58.97
CA TRP A 291 62.40 -60.07 58.66
C TRP A 291 62.05 -59.23 57.45
N LEU A 292 62.07 -57.91 57.61
CA LEU A 292 61.87 -56.94 56.54
C LEU A 292 63.18 -56.22 56.25
N LYS A 293 63.44 -55.94 54.97
CA LYS A 293 64.68 -55.29 54.52
C LYS A 293 64.35 -53.92 53.94
N GLU A 294 64.90 -52.87 54.54
CA GLU A 294 64.72 -51.49 54.09
C GLU A 294 66.09 -50.80 53.96
N GLN A 295 66.47 -50.42 52.74
CA GLN A 295 67.67 -49.62 52.43
C GLN A 295 68.93 -49.99 53.27
N GLU A 296 69.27 -51.28 53.29
CA GLU A 296 70.38 -51.95 54.02
C GLU A 296 70.20 -52.26 55.52
N VAL A 297 69.07 -51.94 56.14
CA VAL A 297 68.76 -52.32 57.53
C VAL A 297 67.74 -53.47 57.55
N GLU A 298 68.04 -54.53 58.32
CA GLU A 298 67.10 -55.63 58.58
C GLU A 298 66.28 -55.35 59.86
N VAL A 299 64.97 -55.20 59.70
CA VAL A 299 64.01 -54.97 60.78
C VAL A 299 63.28 -56.27 61.08
N LYS A 300 63.35 -56.73 62.33
CA LYS A 300 62.64 -57.94 62.80
C LYS A 300 61.30 -57.57 63.41
N LEU A 301 60.21 -58.01 62.80
CA LEU A 301 58.88 -58.01 63.40
C LEU A 301 58.72 -59.27 64.24
N GLN A 302 58.33 -59.16 65.50
CA GLN A 302 58.05 -60.32 66.37
C GLN A 302 56.59 -60.77 66.23
N SER A 303 55.68 -59.85 65.95
CA SER A 303 54.25 -60.14 65.82
C SER A 303 53.61 -59.17 64.83
N ARG A 304 52.60 -59.67 64.12
CA ARG A 304 51.78 -58.90 63.18
C ARG A 304 50.33 -58.97 63.62
N TYR A 305 49.66 -57.82 63.65
CA TYR A 305 48.28 -57.66 64.05
C TYR A 305 47.51 -57.02 62.90
N CYS A 306 46.43 -57.64 62.44
CA CYS A 306 45.51 -57.05 61.46
C CYS A 306 44.22 -56.67 62.19
N PHE A 307 43.76 -55.44 62.01
CA PHE A 307 42.49 -54.95 62.55
C PHE A 307 41.56 -54.52 61.41
N PRO A 308 40.30 -54.98 61.39
CA PRO A 308 39.32 -54.50 60.44
C PRO A 308 38.79 -53.13 60.89
N LEU A 309 38.78 -52.17 59.98
CA LEU A 309 38.06 -50.90 60.14
C LEU A 309 36.74 -51.03 59.39
N ALA A 310 35.70 -51.38 60.15
CA ALA A 310 34.36 -51.60 59.62
C ALA A 310 33.41 -50.44 59.93
N ILE A 311 32.58 -50.09 58.95
CA ILE A 311 31.41 -49.23 59.15
C ILE A 311 30.18 -50.14 59.12
N GLY A 312 29.55 -50.36 60.26
CA GLY A 312 28.51 -51.38 60.40
C GLY A 312 29.07 -52.80 60.20
N ASN A 313 28.53 -53.55 59.24
CA ASN A 313 29.00 -54.90 58.89
C ASN A 313 29.98 -54.94 57.71
N HIS A 314 30.34 -53.78 57.13
CA HIS A 314 31.21 -53.71 55.96
C HIS A 314 32.60 -53.22 56.36
N VAL A 315 33.62 -54.04 56.10
CA VAL A 315 35.04 -53.67 56.30
C VAL A 315 35.47 -52.79 55.13
N VAL A 316 35.74 -51.51 55.40
CA VAL A 316 36.17 -50.55 54.37
C VAL A 316 37.69 -50.51 54.27
N TYR A 317 38.38 -50.61 55.41
CA TYR A 317 39.84 -50.67 55.49
C TYR A 317 40.33 -51.80 56.40
N VAL A 318 41.56 -52.26 56.19
CA VAL A 318 42.27 -53.16 57.10
C VAL A 318 43.59 -52.53 57.50
N LEU A 319 43.81 -52.40 58.81
CA LEU A 319 45.05 -51.89 59.38
C LEU A 319 45.97 -53.06 59.76
N LEU A 320 47.15 -53.11 59.17
CA LEU A 320 48.22 -54.02 59.54
C LEU A 320 49.23 -53.28 60.43
N VAL A 321 49.50 -53.84 61.61
CA VAL A 321 50.49 -53.34 62.56
C VAL A 321 51.53 -54.44 62.81
N GLY A 322 52.74 -54.23 62.33
CA GLY A 322 53.91 -55.05 62.62
C GLY A 322 54.68 -54.47 63.79
N SER A 323 54.68 -55.16 64.94
CA SER A 323 55.40 -54.72 66.13
C SER A 323 56.72 -55.47 66.34
N ALA A 324 57.72 -54.75 66.85
CA ALA A 324 59.01 -55.31 67.24
C ALA A 324 58.94 -56.15 68.55
N GLN A 325 57.83 -56.06 69.30
CA GLN A 325 57.55 -56.83 70.52
C GLN A 325 56.11 -57.36 70.52
N ALA A 326 55.81 -58.40 71.29
CA ALA A 326 54.43 -58.85 71.47
C ALA A 326 53.67 -57.81 72.32
N LEU A 327 52.49 -57.38 71.85
CA LEU A 327 51.64 -56.44 72.57
C LEU A 327 51.06 -57.14 73.79
N ILE A 328 51.04 -56.46 74.93
CA ILE A 328 50.28 -56.91 76.11
C ILE A 328 48.78 -56.68 75.89
N ASP A 329 47.93 -57.44 76.57
CA ASP A 329 46.46 -57.41 76.38
C ASP A 329 45.88 -55.98 76.44
N SER A 330 46.36 -55.14 77.36
CA SER A 330 45.90 -53.75 77.48
C SER A 330 46.30 -52.85 76.30
N GLN A 331 47.41 -53.15 75.60
CA GLN A 331 47.81 -52.43 74.39
C GLN A 331 47.02 -52.93 73.17
N PHE A 332 46.75 -54.24 73.09
CA PHE A 332 45.90 -54.80 72.04
C PHE A 332 44.47 -54.24 72.12
N GLU A 333 43.87 -54.23 73.31
CA GLU A 333 42.55 -53.61 73.55
C GLU A 333 42.55 -52.11 73.22
N ALA A 334 43.63 -51.39 73.56
CA ALA A 334 43.75 -49.98 73.21
C ALA A 334 43.76 -49.78 71.69
N LEU A 335 44.58 -50.54 70.97
CA LEU A 335 44.70 -50.45 69.51
C LEU A 335 43.38 -50.82 68.80
N GLU A 336 42.65 -51.81 69.29
CA GLU A 336 41.31 -52.14 68.79
C GLU A 336 40.33 -50.96 68.95
N TYR A 337 40.39 -50.27 70.10
CA TYR A 337 39.59 -49.07 70.34
C TYR A 337 39.98 -47.92 69.41
N LEU A 338 41.28 -47.67 69.22
CA LEU A 338 41.77 -46.65 68.27
C LEU A 338 41.29 -46.96 66.83
N CYS A 339 41.27 -48.23 66.43
CA CYS A 339 40.76 -48.61 65.11
C CYS A 339 39.25 -48.32 64.96
N LYS A 340 38.45 -48.53 66.02
CA LYS A 340 37.03 -48.16 66.00
C LYS A 340 36.84 -46.66 65.88
N ASP A 341 37.57 -45.85 66.66
CA ASP A 341 37.50 -44.39 66.56
C ASP A 341 37.99 -43.88 65.20
N LEU A 342 39.03 -44.49 64.64
CA LEU A 342 39.53 -44.16 63.30
C LEU A 342 38.49 -44.50 62.21
N SER A 343 37.82 -45.65 62.31
CA SER A 343 36.76 -46.03 61.35
C SER A 343 35.61 -45.02 61.35
N LEU A 344 35.20 -44.55 62.54
CA LEU A 344 34.17 -43.53 62.70
C LEU A 344 34.63 -42.17 62.19
N ALA A 345 35.88 -41.77 62.48
CA ALA A 345 36.44 -40.50 62.03
C ALA A 345 36.53 -40.42 60.50
N LEU A 346 36.92 -41.51 59.84
CA LEU A 346 36.95 -41.59 58.38
C LEU A 346 35.55 -41.53 57.77
N ALA A 347 34.58 -42.27 58.35
CA ALA A 347 33.19 -42.27 57.90
C ALA A 347 32.53 -40.87 57.97
N ILE A 348 32.76 -40.16 59.08
CA ILE A 348 32.21 -38.80 59.28
C ILE A 348 32.80 -37.83 58.24
N ASN A 349 34.11 -37.87 58.02
CA ASN A 349 34.75 -36.97 57.05
C ASN A 349 34.33 -37.29 55.61
N GLU A 350 34.19 -38.56 55.24
CA GLU A 350 33.70 -38.93 53.91
C GLU A 350 32.26 -38.41 53.67
N ASN A 351 31.39 -38.48 54.68
CA ASN A 351 30.04 -37.93 54.58
C ASN A 351 30.05 -36.39 54.49
N ILE A 352 30.90 -35.71 55.26
CA ILE A 352 31.08 -34.25 55.17
C ILE A 352 31.59 -33.86 53.78
N GLU A 353 32.61 -34.54 53.25
CA GLU A 353 33.15 -34.27 51.90
C GLU A 353 32.08 -34.51 50.82
N LYS A 354 31.27 -35.58 50.96
CA LYS A 354 30.16 -35.87 50.03
C LYS A 354 29.06 -34.80 50.12
N GLN A 355 28.70 -34.36 51.32
CA GLN A 355 27.73 -33.30 51.53
C GLN A 355 28.21 -31.98 50.92
N GLN A 356 29.45 -31.58 51.20
CA GLN A 356 30.05 -30.37 50.62
C GLN A 356 30.10 -30.40 49.10
N LYS A 357 30.46 -31.54 48.50
CA LYS A 357 30.41 -31.73 47.03
C LYS A 357 28.99 -31.59 46.49
N THR A 358 27.99 -32.15 47.18
CA THR A 358 26.59 -32.07 46.78
C THR A 358 26.06 -30.64 46.88
N GLU A 359 26.36 -29.94 47.98
CA GLU A 359 26.00 -28.53 48.18
C GLU A 359 26.67 -27.62 47.15
N SER A 360 27.96 -27.83 46.86
CA SER A 360 28.68 -27.08 45.83
C SER A 360 28.09 -27.31 44.44
N ALA A 361 27.83 -28.58 44.07
CA ALA A 361 27.23 -28.91 42.78
C ALA A 361 25.82 -28.31 42.64
N LEU A 362 25.02 -28.33 43.70
CA LEU A 362 23.71 -27.70 43.71
C LEU A 362 23.82 -26.17 43.59
N SER A 363 24.76 -25.55 44.29
CA SER A 363 25.03 -24.11 44.18
C SER A 363 25.45 -23.73 42.77
N GLU A 364 26.38 -24.47 42.16
CA GLU A 364 26.82 -24.28 40.77
C GLU A 364 25.65 -24.43 39.78
N GLN A 365 24.77 -25.41 39.99
CA GLN A 365 23.58 -25.62 39.15
C GLN A 365 22.56 -24.48 39.31
N LEU A 366 22.34 -23.98 40.53
CA LEU A 366 21.46 -22.83 40.78
C LEU A 366 22.03 -21.55 40.17
N GLU A 367 23.33 -21.29 40.33
CA GLU A 367 24.01 -20.16 39.69
C GLU A 367 23.93 -20.25 38.17
N LEU A 368 24.16 -21.43 37.59
CA LEU A 368 24.02 -21.65 36.15
C LEU A 368 22.60 -21.33 35.67
N THR A 369 21.57 -21.80 36.38
CA THR A 369 20.17 -21.55 36.03
C THR A 369 19.85 -20.05 36.08
N HIS A 370 20.30 -19.37 37.13
CA HIS A 370 20.15 -17.92 37.27
C HIS A 370 20.91 -17.15 36.17
N HIS A 371 22.10 -17.60 35.77
CA HIS A 371 22.84 -17.02 34.65
C HIS A 371 22.15 -17.23 33.30
N ILE A 372 21.56 -18.41 33.07
CA ILE A 372 20.80 -18.70 31.85
C ILE A 372 19.58 -17.79 31.74
N ILE A 373 18.77 -17.68 32.80
CA ILE A 373 17.57 -16.82 32.82
C ILE A 373 17.96 -15.35 32.58
N ASN A 374 19.06 -14.90 33.18
CA ASN A 374 19.56 -13.53 32.98
C ASN A 374 20.24 -13.28 31.63
N ALA A 375 20.62 -14.33 30.89
CA ALA A 375 21.13 -14.20 29.54
C ALA A 375 20.01 -14.04 28.49
N ILE A 376 18.76 -14.34 28.85
CA ILE A 376 17.59 -14.09 27.99
C ILE A 376 17.45 -12.57 27.83
N PRO A 377 17.54 -12.03 26.61
CA PRO A 377 17.51 -10.59 26.39
C PRO A 377 16.13 -9.98 26.69
N ASN A 378 15.08 -10.75 26.49
CA ASN A 378 13.71 -10.32 26.69
C ASN A 378 13.32 -10.33 28.18
N PRO A 379 12.59 -9.31 28.67
CA PRO A 379 12.00 -9.32 30.00
C PRO A 379 11.23 -10.62 30.27
N THR A 380 11.63 -11.37 31.28
CA THR A 380 11.10 -12.70 31.59
C THR A 380 10.79 -12.81 33.07
N TYR A 381 9.65 -13.42 33.41
CA TYR A 381 9.22 -13.69 34.76
C TYR A 381 8.61 -15.08 34.88
N TYR A 382 8.54 -15.58 36.11
CA TYR A 382 7.78 -16.77 36.46
C TYR A 382 7.05 -16.55 37.77
N ARG A 383 5.78 -16.95 37.78
CA ARG A 383 4.81 -16.66 38.84
C ARG A 383 4.05 -17.91 39.25
N ALA A 384 3.73 -18.01 40.54
CA ALA A 384 2.95 -19.10 41.09
C ALA A 384 1.48 -18.99 40.64
N THR A 385 0.70 -20.05 40.87
CA THR A 385 -0.72 -20.10 40.50
C THR A 385 -1.60 -19.07 41.22
N ASP A 386 -1.12 -18.51 42.33
CA ASP A 386 -1.77 -17.44 43.09
C ASP A 386 -1.34 -16.02 42.65
N GLY A 387 -0.57 -15.93 41.57
CA GLY A 387 -0.12 -14.66 40.98
C GLY A 387 1.13 -14.06 41.60
N VAL A 388 1.77 -14.73 42.56
CA VAL A 388 2.99 -14.24 43.21
C VAL A 388 4.22 -14.47 42.34
N PHE A 389 5.07 -13.46 42.17
CA PHE A 389 6.33 -13.59 41.45
C PHE A 389 7.33 -14.48 42.21
N MET A 390 7.75 -15.57 41.57
CA MET A 390 8.79 -16.46 42.10
C MET A 390 10.17 -16.09 41.58
N GLY A 391 10.24 -15.46 40.40
CA GLY A 391 11.49 -14.94 39.85
C GLY A 391 11.35 -14.18 38.56
N VAL A 392 12.36 -13.37 38.30
CA VAL A 392 12.45 -12.46 37.16
C VAL A 392 13.89 -12.41 36.66
N ASN A 393 14.09 -12.00 35.41
CA ASN A 393 15.42 -11.73 34.88
C ASN A 393 15.80 -10.24 34.97
N LYS A 394 17.08 -9.95 34.76
CA LYS A 394 17.61 -8.58 34.73
C LYS A 394 16.90 -7.66 33.74
N SER A 395 16.49 -8.17 32.58
CA SER A 395 15.77 -7.37 31.58
C SER A 395 14.39 -6.93 32.06
N PHE A 396 13.68 -7.76 32.83
CA PHE A 396 12.41 -7.40 33.45
C PHE A 396 12.56 -6.30 34.49
N LEU A 397 13.57 -6.42 35.35
CA LEU A 397 13.90 -5.39 36.34
C LEU A 397 14.26 -4.06 35.67
N ALA A 398 15.02 -4.10 34.59
CA ALA A 398 15.39 -2.91 33.81
C ALA A 398 14.20 -2.26 33.10
N LEU A 399 13.24 -3.04 32.61
CA LEU A 399 12.03 -2.52 31.96
C LEU A 399 11.15 -1.73 32.94
N LEU A 400 10.95 -2.26 34.16
CA LEU A 400 10.06 -1.65 35.16
C LEU A 400 10.78 -0.70 36.13
N ASP A 401 12.11 -0.59 36.03
CA ASP A 401 12.98 0.14 36.97
C ASP A 401 12.73 -0.25 38.44
N GLN A 402 12.70 -1.56 38.70
CA GLN A 402 12.47 -2.14 40.03
C GLN A 402 13.67 -2.96 40.51
N PHE A 403 13.83 -3.10 41.82
CA PHE A 403 14.81 -4.03 42.39
C PHE A 403 14.20 -5.42 42.55
N GLU A 404 15.03 -6.46 42.41
CA GLU A 404 14.60 -7.85 42.54
C GLU A 404 13.89 -8.12 43.88
N VAL A 405 14.39 -7.54 44.97
CA VAL A 405 13.82 -7.70 46.32
C VAL A 405 12.41 -7.12 46.48
N ASP A 406 12.01 -6.19 45.61
CA ASP A 406 10.70 -5.55 45.64
C ASP A 406 9.68 -6.30 44.76
N VAL A 407 10.16 -7.14 43.84
CA VAL A 407 9.33 -7.91 42.91
C VAL A 407 9.13 -9.35 43.40
N ILE A 408 10.17 -10.01 43.90
CA ILE A 408 10.06 -11.39 44.38
C ILE A 408 9.12 -11.46 45.58
N GLY A 409 8.07 -12.28 45.50
CA GLY A 409 7.05 -12.41 46.54
C GLY A 409 5.93 -11.38 46.45
N ALA A 410 6.02 -10.38 45.57
CA ALA A 410 4.96 -9.41 45.32
C ALA A 410 3.85 -10.01 44.44
N LYS A 411 2.66 -9.42 44.52
CA LYS A 411 1.52 -9.73 43.65
C LYS A 411 1.46 -8.81 42.43
N LEU A 412 0.69 -9.20 41.41
CA LEU A 412 0.49 -8.39 40.20
C LEU A 412 0.02 -6.96 40.49
N GLU A 413 -0.93 -6.78 41.41
CA GLU A 413 -1.49 -5.47 41.78
C GLU A 413 -0.49 -4.55 42.50
N GLU A 414 0.61 -5.10 43.03
CA GLU A 414 1.66 -4.33 43.69
C GLU A 414 2.70 -3.80 42.69
N ILE A 415 2.78 -4.41 41.51
CA ILE A 415 3.77 -4.08 40.46
C ILE A 415 3.12 -3.34 39.28
N PHE A 416 1.88 -3.68 38.93
CA PHE A 416 1.16 -3.11 37.79
C PHE A 416 -0.11 -2.39 38.22
N ASP A 417 -0.60 -1.51 37.35
CA ASP A 417 -1.90 -0.88 37.56
C ASP A 417 -3.06 -1.90 37.54
N LEU A 418 -4.22 -1.48 38.05
CA LEU A 418 -5.39 -2.35 38.21
C LEU A 418 -5.88 -2.95 36.88
N GLY A 419 -5.69 -2.23 35.76
CA GLY A 419 -6.13 -2.68 34.44
C GLY A 419 -5.25 -3.79 33.89
N ILE A 420 -3.93 -3.60 33.94
CA ILE A 420 -2.94 -4.57 33.48
C ILE A 420 -2.90 -5.80 34.40
N ALA A 421 -2.97 -5.59 35.71
CA ALA A 421 -3.06 -6.69 36.68
C ALA A 421 -4.28 -7.58 36.39
N SER A 422 -5.46 -6.98 36.17
CA SER A 422 -6.68 -7.72 35.85
C SER A 422 -6.58 -8.50 34.53
N LEU A 423 -5.94 -7.91 33.50
CA LEU A 423 -5.69 -8.59 32.22
C LEU A 423 -4.81 -9.84 32.43
N PHE A 424 -3.72 -9.70 33.18
CA PHE A 424 -2.79 -10.81 33.44
C PHE A 424 -3.39 -11.88 34.35
N GLU A 425 -4.30 -11.53 35.27
CA GLU A 425 -5.06 -12.50 36.07
C GLU A 425 -6.08 -13.26 35.21
N SER A 426 -6.82 -12.55 34.36
CA SER A 426 -7.75 -13.19 33.43
C SER A 426 -7.03 -14.19 32.53
N LYS A 427 -5.85 -13.80 32.02
CA LYS A 427 -5.02 -14.68 31.19
C LYS A 427 -4.39 -15.81 31.98
N ALA A 428 -3.99 -15.58 33.23
CA ALA A 428 -3.53 -16.62 34.14
C ALA A 428 -4.58 -17.71 34.32
N HIS A 429 -5.83 -17.31 34.56
CA HIS A 429 -6.93 -18.24 34.76
C HIS A 429 -7.19 -19.09 33.52
N GLU A 430 -7.12 -18.49 32.33
CA GLU A 430 -7.24 -19.20 31.06
C GLU A 430 -6.09 -20.22 30.88
N ILE A 431 -4.84 -19.83 31.15
CA ILE A 431 -3.66 -20.71 31.04
C ILE A 431 -3.74 -21.89 32.01
N ILE A 432 -4.11 -21.64 33.27
CA ILE A 432 -4.18 -22.68 34.30
C ILE A 432 -5.32 -23.67 34.01
N THR A 433 -6.45 -23.19 33.52
CA THR A 433 -7.62 -24.04 33.23
C THR A 433 -7.48 -24.83 31.93
N THR A 434 -6.94 -24.21 30.88
CA THR A 434 -6.80 -24.84 29.55
C THR A 434 -5.49 -25.58 29.36
N THR A 435 -4.46 -25.29 30.17
CA THR A 435 -3.07 -25.75 30.02
C THR A 435 -2.43 -25.38 28.68
N GLN A 436 -2.92 -24.32 28.03
CA GLN A 436 -2.38 -23.81 26.77
C GLN A 436 -1.59 -22.53 26.98
N GLU A 437 -0.62 -22.29 26.10
CA GLU A 437 0.08 -21.01 26.00
C GLU A 437 -0.85 -19.91 25.49
N GLN A 438 -0.58 -18.68 25.91
CA GLN A 438 -1.30 -17.49 25.49
C GLN A 438 -0.32 -16.46 24.94
N THR A 439 -0.74 -15.77 23.88
CA THR A 439 -0.03 -14.65 23.32
C THR A 439 -0.99 -13.50 23.13
N TYR A 440 -0.65 -12.34 23.68
CA TYR A 440 -1.49 -11.15 23.60
C TYR A 440 -0.66 -9.87 23.66
N GLU A 441 -1.22 -8.79 23.12
CA GLU A 441 -0.59 -7.48 23.10
C GLU A 441 -1.01 -6.67 24.33
N VAL A 442 -0.08 -5.88 24.85
CA VAL A 442 -0.32 -4.98 25.98
C VAL A 442 0.45 -3.68 25.79
N LEU A 443 -0.17 -2.57 26.19
CA LEU A 443 0.50 -1.27 26.30
C LEU A 443 0.87 -1.07 27.77
N LEU A 444 2.16 -0.99 28.07
CA LEU A 444 2.67 -0.92 29.44
C LEU A 444 3.62 0.27 29.58
N LEU A 445 3.56 0.98 30.71
CA LEU A 445 4.50 2.05 31.01
C LEU A 445 5.80 1.44 31.57
N ASP A 446 6.93 1.78 30.96
CA ASP A 446 8.25 1.43 31.50
C ASP A 446 8.59 2.28 32.74
N GLY A 447 9.70 1.97 33.41
CA GLY A 447 10.15 2.70 34.60
C GLY A 447 10.48 4.19 34.38
N GLN A 448 10.52 4.66 33.12
CA GLN A 448 10.66 6.07 32.76
C GLN A 448 9.31 6.71 32.36
N GLU A 449 8.19 6.05 32.66
CA GLU A 449 6.82 6.42 32.28
C GLU A 449 6.60 6.51 30.75
N GLN A 450 7.40 5.81 29.95
CA GLN A 450 7.17 5.73 28.50
C GLN A 450 6.28 4.54 28.16
N ALA A 451 5.27 4.78 27.33
CA ALA A 451 4.39 3.72 26.84
C ALA A 451 5.14 2.79 25.87
N ARG A 452 5.17 1.51 26.21
CA ARG A 452 5.76 0.43 25.42
C ARG A 452 4.67 -0.49 24.90
N GLU A 453 4.68 -0.74 23.60
CA GLU A 453 3.86 -1.76 22.95
C GLU A 453 4.59 -3.10 23.09
N LEU A 454 4.05 -4.01 23.90
CA LEU A 454 4.65 -5.28 24.23
C LEU A 454 3.76 -6.44 23.76
N ILE A 455 4.37 -7.50 23.23
CA ILE A 455 3.72 -8.80 23.07
C ILE A 455 4.10 -9.67 24.26
N VAL A 456 3.11 -10.14 25.01
CA VAL A 456 3.30 -11.05 26.14
C VAL A 456 3.10 -12.49 25.66
N TYR A 457 4.09 -13.33 25.91
CA TYR A 457 4.01 -14.78 25.74
C TYR A 457 3.99 -15.43 27.12
N GLU A 458 2.88 -16.10 27.46
CA GLU A 458 2.76 -16.82 28.74
C GLU A 458 2.48 -18.31 28.50
N ALA A 459 3.14 -19.18 29.28
CA ALA A 459 2.96 -20.63 29.22
C ALA A 459 2.93 -21.25 30.63
N PRO A 460 2.17 -22.34 30.83
CA PRO A 460 2.18 -23.05 32.11
C PRO A 460 3.44 -23.90 32.26
N PHE A 461 3.98 -23.98 33.47
CA PHE A 461 4.99 -24.98 33.82
C PHE A 461 4.48 -25.89 34.93
N PHE A 462 5.01 -27.11 35.01
CA PHE A 462 4.44 -28.21 35.79
C PHE A 462 5.36 -28.65 36.93
N ASN A 463 4.77 -29.16 38.01
CA ASN A 463 5.51 -29.83 39.08
C ASN A 463 5.74 -31.32 38.75
N GLU A 464 6.46 -32.02 39.64
CA GLU A 464 6.77 -33.46 39.52
C GLU A 464 5.52 -34.36 39.39
N ASN A 465 4.36 -33.89 39.87
CA ASN A 465 3.10 -34.63 39.82
C ASN A 465 2.30 -34.35 38.53
N GLY A 466 2.84 -33.56 37.59
CA GLY A 466 2.17 -33.19 36.35
C GLY A 466 1.06 -32.15 36.50
N ALA A 467 0.92 -31.53 37.67
CA ALA A 467 -0.01 -30.42 37.89
C ALA A 467 0.66 -29.08 37.56
N VAL A 468 -0.12 -28.10 37.12
CA VAL A 468 0.36 -26.73 36.86
C VAL A 468 0.92 -26.15 38.14
N ALA A 469 2.21 -25.81 38.13
CA ALA A 469 2.94 -25.22 39.26
C ALA A 469 2.96 -23.70 39.18
N GLY A 470 2.83 -23.14 37.97
CA GLY A 470 2.81 -21.71 37.76
C GLY A 470 2.85 -21.37 36.28
N ILE A 471 3.14 -20.10 35.99
CA ILE A 471 3.19 -19.52 34.65
C ILE A 471 4.56 -18.89 34.46
N VAL A 472 5.17 -19.12 33.30
CA VAL A 472 6.33 -18.37 32.82
C VAL A 472 5.86 -17.39 31.75
N GLY A 473 6.29 -16.14 31.85
CA GLY A 473 5.93 -15.07 30.94
C GLY A 473 7.16 -14.35 30.39
N MET A 474 7.07 -13.91 29.13
CA MET A 474 8.11 -13.13 28.45
C MET A 474 7.47 -11.97 27.69
N TYR A 475 8.09 -10.78 27.76
CA TYR A 475 7.71 -9.63 26.95
C TYR A 475 8.62 -9.47 25.74
N LEU A 476 8.02 -9.22 24.59
CA LEU A 476 8.71 -8.80 23.38
C LEU A 476 8.32 -7.34 23.10
N ASP A 477 9.27 -6.42 23.22
CA ASP A 477 9.05 -5.01 22.86
C ASP A 477 8.98 -4.86 21.35
N VAL A 478 7.82 -4.41 20.86
CA VAL A 478 7.56 -4.16 19.43
C VAL A 478 7.37 -2.68 19.13
N SER A 479 7.61 -1.79 20.09
CA SER A 479 7.37 -0.35 19.99
C SER A 479 8.12 0.28 18.81
N GLU A 480 9.44 0.08 18.72
CA GLU A 480 10.28 0.63 17.65
C GLU A 480 9.87 0.08 16.29
N ARG A 481 9.60 -1.24 16.21
CA ARG A 481 9.16 -1.89 14.98
C ARG A 481 7.82 -1.32 14.50
N ASN A 482 6.85 -1.17 15.39
CA ASN A 482 5.52 -0.67 15.05
C ASN A 482 5.55 0.82 14.71
N GLN A 483 6.40 1.61 15.38
CA GLN A 483 6.63 3.00 15.00
C GLN A 483 7.22 3.10 13.58
N LEU A 484 8.30 2.37 13.29
CA LEU A 484 8.90 2.34 11.96
C LEU A 484 7.91 1.85 10.89
N GLN A 485 7.08 0.87 11.22
CA GLN A 485 6.04 0.38 10.32
C GLN A 485 4.97 1.46 10.05
N ARG A 486 4.52 2.20 11.07
CA ARG A 486 3.59 3.34 10.91
C ARG A 486 4.20 4.44 10.06
N GLU A 487 5.45 4.85 10.34
CA GLU A 487 6.18 5.86 9.55
C GLU A 487 6.33 5.42 8.09
N LEU A 488 6.59 4.14 7.85
CA LEU A 488 6.72 3.59 6.49
C LEU A 488 5.38 3.59 5.75
N ILE A 489 4.28 3.23 6.42
CA ILE A 489 2.93 3.28 5.84
C ILE A 489 2.57 4.73 5.51
N GLU A 490 2.77 5.67 6.43
CA GLU A 490 2.49 7.09 6.19
C GLU A 490 3.32 7.66 5.04
N ALA A 491 4.63 7.34 4.98
CA ALA A 491 5.49 7.77 3.89
C ALA A 491 5.06 7.17 2.54
N LYS A 492 4.66 5.89 2.53
CA LYS A 492 4.13 5.22 1.34
C LYS A 492 2.82 5.86 0.88
N ASP A 493 1.88 6.07 1.78
CA ASP A 493 0.57 6.66 1.47
C ASP A 493 0.73 8.09 0.97
N LEU A 494 1.64 8.87 1.56
CA LEU A 494 1.96 10.22 1.10
C LEU A 494 2.56 10.21 -0.32
N ALA A 495 3.48 9.27 -0.60
CA ALA A 495 4.05 9.10 -1.93
C ALA A 495 2.99 8.65 -2.96
N GLN A 496 2.13 7.69 -2.62
CA GLN A 496 1.08 7.19 -3.50
C GLN A 496 0.00 8.24 -3.78
N ASN A 497 -0.46 8.95 -2.74
CA ASN A 497 -1.43 10.03 -2.89
C ASN A 497 -0.85 11.18 -3.72
N SER A 498 0.43 11.52 -3.53
CA SER A 498 1.11 12.53 -4.36
C SER A 498 1.19 12.10 -5.82
N ALA A 499 1.54 10.83 -6.10
CA ALA A 499 1.61 10.30 -7.46
C ALA A 499 0.22 10.23 -8.14
N LYS A 500 -0.81 9.81 -7.40
CA LYS A 500 -2.19 9.76 -7.88
C LYS A 500 -2.73 11.16 -8.16
N ALA A 501 -2.57 12.09 -7.23
CA ALA A 501 -2.97 13.49 -7.42
C ALA A 501 -2.24 14.15 -8.60
N LYS A 502 -0.93 13.89 -8.77
CA LYS A 502 -0.17 14.37 -9.94
C LYS A 502 -0.76 13.84 -11.26
N SER A 503 -1.12 12.56 -11.30
CA SER A 503 -1.70 11.92 -12.50
C SER A 503 -3.12 12.42 -12.81
N GLU A 504 -3.98 12.52 -11.80
CA GLU A 504 -5.36 13.04 -11.94
C GLU A 504 -5.37 14.52 -12.32
N PHE A 505 -4.48 15.32 -11.73
CA PHE A 505 -4.30 16.73 -12.10
C PHE A 505 -3.92 16.87 -13.58
N LEU A 506 -3.01 16.04 -14.08
CA LEU A 506 -2.58 16.10 -15.48
C LEU A 506 -3.67 15.62 -16.44
N ALA A 507 -4.43 14.58 -16.07
CA ALA A 507 -5.59 14.14 -16.84
C ALA A 507 -6.66 15.24 -16.92
N ASN A 508 -6.98 15.91 -15.81
CA ASN A 508 -7.99 16.97 -15.79
C ASN A 508 -7.51 18.23 -16.53
N MET A 509 -6.24 18.63 -16.34
CA MET A 509 -5.64 19.74 -17.08
C MET A 509 -5.63 19.51 -18.60
N SER A 510 -5.50 18.27 -19.06
CA SER A 510 -5.64 17.95 -20.49
C SER A 510 -6.98 18.44 -21.04
N HIS A 511 -8.08 18.11 -20.36
CA HIS A 511 -9.43 18.47 -20.81
C HIS A 511 -9.71 19.96 -20.65
N GLU A 512 -9.28 20.57 -19.53
CA GLU A 512 -9.50 22.00 -19.28
C GLU A 512 -8.68 22.90 -20.21
N ILE A 513 -7.52 22.44 -20.70
CA ILE A 513 -6.73 23.21 -21.67
C ILE A 513 -7.15 22.88 -23.12
N ARG A 514 -7.52 21.63 -23.42
CA ARG A 514 -7.93 21.21 -24.77
C ARG A 514 -9.20 21.94 -25.23
N THR A 515 -10.18 22.12 -24.35
CA THR A 515 -11.47 22.74 -24.66
C THR A 515 -11.35 24.18 -25.18
N PRO A 516 -10.68 25.13 -24.46
CA PRO A 516 -10.49 26.48 -24.99
C PRO A 516 -9.58 26.51 -26.22
N MET A 517 -8.60 25.60 -26.33
CA MET A 517 -7.73 25.53 -27.49
C MET A 517 -8.47 25.09 -28.76
N ASN A 518 -9.32 24.08 -28.65
CA ASN A 518 -10.15 23.61 -29.76
C ASN A 518 -11.14 24.69 -30.21
N ALA A 519 -11.71 25.46 -29.28
CA ALA A 519 -12.55 26.60 -29.62
C ALA A 519 -11.77 27.68 -30.40
N ILE A 520 -10.52 28.01 -30.00
CA ILE A 520 -9.66 28.96 -30.72
C ILE A 520 -9.31 28.45 -32.12
N ILE A 521 -8.97 27.17 -32.27
CA ILE A 521 -8.66 26.55 -33.56
C ILE A 521 -9.91 26.53 -34.45
N GLY A 522 -11.05 26.13 -33.91
CA GLY A 522 -12.34 26.11 -34.60
C GLY A 522 -12.73 27.50 -35.11
N MET A 523 -12.73 28.52 -34.24
CA MET A 523 -13.03 29.90 -34.62
C MET A 523 -12.03 30.46 -35.65
N SER A 524 -10.75 30.10 -35.55
CA SER A 524 -9.74 30.52 -36.53
C SER A 524 -9.98 29.88 -37.90
N HIS A 525 -10.34 28.60 -37.94
CA HIS A 525 -10.71 27.89 -39.16
C HIS A 525 -11.98 28.49 -39.80
N LEU A 526 -13.01 28.76 -38.99
CA LEU A 526 -14.24 29.41 -39.46
C LEU A 526 -13.96 30.80 -40.04
N ALA A 527 -13.16 31.61 -39.34
CA ALA A 527 -12.75 32.92 -39.85
C ALA A 527 -11.97 32.81 -41.17
N LEU A 528 -11.04 31.86 -41.30
CA LEU A 528 -10.29 31.60 -42.54
C LEU A 528 -11.18 31.15 -43.70
N ALA A 529 -12.35 30.56 -43.42
CA ALA A 529 -13.33 30.16 -44.43
C ALA A 529 -14.21 31.33 -44.93
N THR A 530 -14.13 32.52 -44.31
CA THR A 530 -14.86 33.73 -44.72
C THR A 530 -14.02 34.66 -45.61
N GLU A 531 -14.64 35.72 -46.16
CA GLU A 531 -13.91 36.75 -46.90
C GLU A 531 -13.05 37.62 -45.97
N LEU A 532 -11.76 37.29 -45.87
CA LEU A 532 -10.77 38.06 -45.11
C LEU A 532 -9.89 38.91 -46.03
N ASN A 533 -9.52 40.11 -45.58
CA ASN A 533 -8.45 40.86 -46.25
C ASN A 533 -7.07 40.23 -45.96
N ALA A 534 -6.06 40.54 -46.78
CA ALA A 534 -4.73 39.93 -46.68
C ALA A 534 -4.08 40.03 -45.29
N LYS A 535 -4.32 41.12 -44.54
CA LYS A 535 -3.80 41.28 -43.17
C LYS A 535 -4.58 40.43 -42.16
N GLN A 536 -5.91 40.37 -42.28
CA GLN A 536 -6.75 39.55 -41.43
C GLN A 536 -6.46 38.06 -41.64
N HIS A 537 -6.31 37.63 -42.90
CA HIS A 537 -5.91 36.25 -43.22
C HIS A 537 -4.56 35.89 -42.59
N ASP A 538 -3.56 36.77 -42.69
CA ASP A 538 -2.25 36.57 -42.04
C ASP A 538 -2.36 36.49 -40.51
N TYR A 539 -3.18 37.33 -39.87
CA TYR A 539 -3.39 37.27 -38.42
C TYR A 539 -4.08 35.99 -37.96
N VAL A 540 -5.18 35.61 -38.63
CA VAL A 540 -5.93 34.42 -38.26
C VAL A 540 -5.12 33.15 -38.54
N SER A 541 -4.37 33.10 -39.64
CA SER A 541 -3.45 32.00 -39.94
C SER A 541 -2.34 31.85 -38.88
N LYS A 542 -1.81 32.96 -38.36
CA LYS A 542 -0.85 32.96 -37.25
C LYS A 542 -1.47 32.50 -35.94
N ILE A 543 -2.70 32.89 -35.64
CA ILE A 543 -3.43 32.43 -34.44
C ILE A 543 -3.65 30.91 -34.52
N ASP A 544 -4.14 30.41 -35.65
CA ASP A 544 -4.34 28.97 -35.89
C ASP A 544 -3.04 28.17 -35.72
N THR A 545 -1.94 28.66 -36.31
CA THR A 545 -0.62 28.03 -36.18
C THR A 545 -0.14 28.01 -34.74
N ALA A 546 -0.25 29.13 -34.02
CA ALA A 546 0.15 29.22 -32.62
C ALA A 546 -0.71 28.32 -31.72
N ALA A 547 -2.01 28.22 -32.01
CA ALA A 547 -2.93 27.38 -31.25
C ALA A 547 -2.62 25.88 -31.44
N LYS A 548 -2.39 25.45 -32.68
CA LYS A 548 -1.95 24.07 -33.00
C LYS A 548 -0.61 23.72 -32.36
N GLN A 549 0.35 24.67 -32.36
CA GLN A 549 1.63 24.48 -31.68
C GLN A 549 1.45 24.26 -30.18
N LEU A 550 0.66 25.12 -29.51
CA LEU A 550 0.41 25.00 -28.07
C LEU A 550 -0.27 23.67 -27.71
N LEU A 551 -1.28 23.25 -28.48
CA LEU A 551 -1.94 21.96 -28.29
C LEU A 551 -0.95 20.79 -28.40
N ARG A 552 -0.02 20.86 -29.36
CA ARG A 552 1.06 19.87 -29.47
C ARG A 552 1.96 19.84 -28.24
N LEU A 553 2.36 21.00 -27.70
CA LEU A 553 3.19 21.06 -26.47
C LEU A 553 2.46 20.43 -25.28
N ILE A 554 1.16 20.66 -25.16
CA ILE A 554 0.32 20.08 -24.11
C ILE A 554 0.25 18.57 -24.26
N ASN A 555 -0.01 18.07 -25.47
CA ASN A 555 -0.01 16.64 -25.76
C ASN A 555 1.34 15.99 -25.46
N ASP A 556 2.47 16.63 -25.82
CA ASP A 556 3.81 16.15 -25.48
C ASP A 556 4.00 16.03 -23.95
N ILE A 557 3.52 16.99 -23.17
CA ILE A 557 3.60 16.96 -21.69
C ILE A 557 2.74 15.84 -21.10
N LEU A 558 1.54 15.64 -21.66
CA LEU A 558 0.61 14.62 -21.21
C LEU A 558 1.11 13.21 -21.55
N ASP A 559 1.60 13.01 -22.76
CA ASP A 559 2.21 11.75 -23.20
C ASP A 559 3.39 11.42 -22.29
N PHE A 560 4.29 12.37 -22.02
CA PHE A 560 5.39 12.18 -21.07
C PHE A 560 4.90 11.74 -19.68
N SER A 561 3.82 12.36 -19.21
CA SER A 561 3.24 12.06 -17.89
C SER A 561 2.56 10.69 -17.83
N LYS A 562 1.87 10.29 -18.91
CA LYS A 562 1.27 8.95 -19.04
C LYS A 562 2.34 7.86 -19.07
N ILE A 563 3.44 8.12 -19.77
CA ILE A 563 4.57 7.19 -19.83
C ILE A 563 5.27 7.05 -18.47
N GLU A 564 5.52 8.15 -17.76
CA GLU A 564 6.11 8.14 -16.41
C GLU A 564 5.24 7.34 -15.42
N ALA A 565 3.91 7.41 -15.58
CA ALA A 565 2.94 6.68 -14.78
C ALA A 565 2.73 5.21 -15.22
N GLY A 566 3.36 4.76 -16.32
CA GLY A 566 3.18 3.41 -16.86
C GLY A 566 1.79 3.12 -17.42
N LYS A 567 1.03 4.15 -17.83
CA LYS A 567 -0.35 4.06 -18.34
C LYS A 567 -0.46 4.11 -19.87
N ILE A 568 0.58 3.69 -20.59
CA ILE A 568 0.53 3.55 -22.06
C ILE A 568 0.39 2.07 -22.38
N ASP A 569 -0.74 1.74 -23.00
CA ASP A 569 -0.97 0.43 -23.59
C ASP A 569 -0.41 0.42 -25.02
N LEU A 570 0.24 -0.69 -25.38
CA LEU A 570 0.78 -0.91 -26.72
C LEU A 570 -0.21 -1.73 -27.53
N GLU A 571 -0.58 -1.24 -28.71
CA GLU A 571 -1.49 -1.96 -29.60
C GLU A 571 -0.68 -2.81 -30.59
N TYR A 572 -0.76 -4.14 -30.48
CA TYR A 572 -0.06 -5.06 -31.38
C TYR A 572 -0.98 -5.47 -32.54
N GLN A 573 -0.86 -4.80 -33.68
CA GLN A 573 -1.64 -5.10 -34.88
C GLN A 573 -0.74 -5.44 -36.06
N ALA A 574 -1.25 -6.23 -37.01
CA ALA A 574 -0.54 -6.50 -38.26
C ALA A 574 -0.60 -5.26 -39.17
N PHE A 575 0.56 -4.74 -39.57
CA PHE A 575 0.65 -3.59 -40.46
C PHE A 575 1.72 -3.78 -41.54
N SER A 576 1.61 -3.01 -42.62
CA SER A 576 2.62 -2.99 -43.70
C SER A 576 3.70 -1.95 -43.39
N THR A 577 4.98 -2.34 -43.53
CA THR A 577 6.11 -1.42 -43.35
C THR A 577 6.07 -0.25 -44.34
N GLU A 578 5.47 -0.44 -45.52
CA GLU A 578 5.24 0.64 -46.49
C GLU A 578 4.22 1.66 -45.98
N LYS A 579 3.05 1.22 -45.51
CA LYS A 579 2.01 2.11 -44.95
C LYS A 579 2.53 2.95 -43.78
N LEU A 580 3.42 2.37 -42.97
CA LEU A 580 4.07 3.09 -41.89
C LEU A 580 4.92 4.25 -42.42
N LEU A 581 5.68 4.02 -43.50
CA LEU A 581 6.55 5.03 -44.11
C LEU A 581 5.76 6.06 -44.92
N ASP A 582 4.64 5.69 -45.55
CA ASP A 582 3.74 6.63 -46.22
C ASP A 582 3.19 7.70 -45.26
N ASN A 583 2.80 7.28 -44.05
CA ASN A 583 2.36 8.20 -43.00
C ASN A 583 3.49 9.17 -42.60
N VAL A 584 4.72 8.67 -42.46
CA VAL A 584 5.88 9.51 -42.15
C VAL A 584 6.19 10.46 -43.30
N ALA A 585 6.16 9.98 -44.55
CA ALA A 585 6.43 10.75 -45.76
C ALA A 585 5.44 11.91 -45.92
N THR A 586 4.14 11.64 -45.75
CA THR A 586 3.08 12.65 -45.88
C THR A 586 3.30 13.83 -44.92
N ILE A 587 3.74 13.56 -43.70
CA ILE A 587 3.91 14.59 -42.66
C ILE A 587 5.25 15.32 -42.78
N VAL A 588 6.33 14.60 -43.09
CA VAL A 588 7.69 15.16 -43.11
C VAL A 588 7.98 15.88 -44.43
N SER A 589 7.41 15.43 -45.56
CA SER A 589 7.63 16.01 -46.90
C SER A 589 7.28 17.49 -46.95
N VAL A 590 6.14 17.91 -46.37
CA VAL A 590 5.71 19.32 -46.34
C VAL A 590 6.79 20.21 -45.70
N LYS A 591 7.33 19.78 -44.56
CA LYS A 591 8.35 20.54 -43.81
C LYS A 591 9.72 20.52 -44.50
N ALA A 592 10.08 19.39 -45.10
CA ALA A 592 11.30 19.28 -45.88
C ALA A 592 11.23 20.18 -47.12
N GLN A 593 10.08 20.23 -47.79
CA GLN A 593 9.81 21.05 -48.97
C GLN A 593 9.88 22.55 -48.66
N GLU A 594 9.29 23.00 -47.54
CA GLU A 594 9.41 24.40 -47.08
C GLU A 594 10.86 24.86 -46.95
N LYS A 595 11.77 23.94 -46.60
CA LYS A 595 13.20 24.18 -46.47
C LYS A 595 14.02 23.76 -47.70
N GLN A 596 13.38 23.26 -48.75
CA GLN A 596 14.04 22.71 -49.94
C GLN A 596 15.09 21.63 -49.61
N LEU A 597 14.83 20.82 -48.58
CA LEU A 597 15.67 19.66 -48.23
C LEU A 597 15.23 18.45 -49.02
N GLU A 598 16.21 17.63 -49.41
CA GLU A 598 15.92 16.35 -50.04
C GLU A 598 15.56 15.30 -48.99
N LEU A 599 14.42 14.63 -49.17
CA LEU A 599 13.96 13.56 -48.28
C LEU A 599 14.04 12.23 -49.02
N VAL A 600 14.76 11.27 -48.44
CA VAL A 600 15.07 9.98 -49.07
C VAL A 600 14.59 8.83 -48.18
N PHE A 601 13.89 7.86 -48.75
CA PHE A 601 13.53 6.62 -48.08
C PHE A 601 14.38 5.45 -48.63
N ASP A 602 15.11 4.77 -47.75
CA ASP A 602 15.97 3.62 -48.07
C ASP A 602 15.45 2.37 -47.34
N ILE A 603 14.75 1.49 -48.05
CA ILE A 603 14.14 0.29 -47.48
C ILE A 603 14.88 -0.94 -47.99
N ASP A 604 15.42 -1.74 -47.07
CA ASP A 604 16.08 -3.00 -47.39
C ASP A 604 15.06 -4.04 -47.89
N SER A 605 15.36 -4.70 -49.00
CA SER A 605 14.49 -5.67 -49.67
C SER A 605 14.26 -6.96 -48.87
N GLN A 606 15.06 -7.20 -47.84
CA GLN A 606 14.90 -8.34 -46.94
C GLN A 606 13.90 -8.07 -45.81
N VAL A 607 13.49 -6.81 -45.59
CA VAL A 607 12.52 -6.45 -44.54
C VAL A 607 11.17 -7.10 -44.84
N PRO A 608 10.54 -7.78 -43.86
CA PRO A 608 9.20 -8.33 -44.04
C PRO A 608 8.18 -7.25 -44.41
N TYR A 609 7.33 -7.55 -45.39
CA TYR A 609 6.29 -6.63 -45.85
C TYR A 609 5.26 -6.34 -44.75
N CYS A 610 4.89 -7.38 -43.98
CA CYS A 610 3.90 -7.28 -42.93
C CYS A 610 4.46 -7.77 -41.60
N VAL A 611 4.33 -6.94 -40.57
CA VAL A 611 4.84 -7.18 -39.22
C VAL A 611 3.77 -6.86 -38.19
N ILE A 612 3.83 -7.50 -37.03
CA ILE A 612 2.93 -7.25 -35.91
C ILE A 612 3.62 -6.30 -34.93
N GLY A 613 2.94 -5.20 -34.60
CA GLY A 613 3.39 -4.22 -33.62
C GLY A 613 2.53 -2.97 -33.64
N ASP A 614 3.00 -1.92 -32.97
CA ASP A 614 2.26 -0.66 -32.86
C ASP A 614 2.71 0.32 -33.95
N GLN A 615 2.00 0.30 -35.09
CA GLN A 615 2.29 1.19 -36.22
C GLN A 615 2.30 2.67 -35.79
N PHE A 616 1.34 3.07 -34.94
CA PHE A 616 1.16 4.46 -34.55
C PHE A 616 2.34 4.97 -33.72
N ARG A 617 2.79 4.20 -32.72
CA ARG A 617 3.93 4.59 -31.87
C ARG A 617 5.23 4.59 -32.65
N ILE A 618 5.43 3.64 -33.57
CA ILE A 618 6.63 3.63 -34.42
C ILE A 618 6.62 4.84 -35.37
N SER A 619 5.49 5.16 -35.99
CA SER A 619 5.34 6.38 -36.79
C SER A 619 5.60 7.64 -35.95
N GLN A 620 5.10 7.70 -34.71
CA GLN A 620 5.33 8.81 -33.79
C GLN A 620 6.83 9.04 -33.51
N VAL A 621 7.59 7.96 -33.25
CA VAL A 621 9.04 8.02 -33.08
C VAL A 621 9.72 8.53 -34.35
N LEU A 622 9.39 7.96 -35.52
CA LEU A 622 10.00 8.36 -36.80
C LEU A 622 9.69 9.81 -37.19
N ILE A 623 8.45 10.27 -37.03
CA ILE A 623 8.05 11.67 -37.30
C ILE A 623 8.82 12.63 -36.39
N ASN A 624 9.07 12.25 -35.14
CA ASN A 624 9.83 13.06 -34.20
C ASN A 624 11.30 13.18 -34.62
N LEU A 625 11.94 12.04 -34.91
CA LEU A 625 13.33 12.00 -35.37
C LEU A 625 13.51 12.72 -36.70
N ALA A 626 12.66 12.45 -37.69
CA ALA A 626 12.67 13.09 -39.00
C ALA A 626 12.33 14.59 -38.92
N GLY A 627 11.40 14.97 -38.04
CA GLY A 627 11.10 16.37 -37.76
C GLY A 627 12.29 17.12 -37.16
N ASN A 628 13.06 16.47 -36.28
CA ASN A 628 14.30 17.05 -35.76
C ASN A 628 15.38 17.16 -36.84
N ALA A 629 15.56 16.12 -37.66
CA ALA A 629 16.48 16.15 -38.81
C ALA A 629 16.18 17.33 -39.75
N VAL A 630 14.93 17.48 -40.20
CA VAL A 630 14.50 18.61 -41.04
C VAL A 630 14.71 19.95 -40.34
N LYS A 631 14.48 20.01 -39.02
CA LYS A 631 14.64 21.24 -38.24
C LYS A 631 16.11 21.69 -38.13
N PHE A 632 17.05 20.76 -37.95
CA PHE A 632 18.47 21.05 -37.72
C PHE A 632 19.35 21.01 -38.97
N THR A 633 18.79 20.62 -40.12
CA THR A 633 19.41 20.77 -41.44
C THR A 633 18.91 22.06 -42.10
N GLU A 634 19.84 22.90 -42.58
CA GLU A 634 19.52 24.11 -43.37
C GLU A 634 19.55 23.82 -44.87
N THR A 635 20.54 23.05 -45.33
CA THR A 635 20.69 22.61 -46.73
C THR A 635 21.26 21.19 -46.76
N GLY A 636 20.80 20.36 -47.69
CA GLY A 636 21.26 18.97 -47.84
C GLY A 636 20.10 17.98 -47.79
N GLU A 637 20.32 16.84 -47.16
CA GLU A 637 19.39 15.71 -47.21
C GLU A 637 19.03 15.14 -45.83
N VAL A 638 17.89 14.47 -45.78
CA VAL A 638 17.41 13.64 -44.67
C VAL A 638 17.07 12.27 -45.22
N VAL A 639 17.74 11.23 -44.70
CA VAL A 639 17.58 9.84 -45.13
C VAL A 639 16.89 9.04 -44.02
N ILE A 640 15.73 8.45 -44.34
CA ILE A 640 15.01 7.52 -43.46
C ILE A 640 15.26 6.11 -43.99
N ARG A 641 15.95 5.30 -43.19
CA ARG A 641 16.35 3.94 -43.57
C ARG A 641 15.71 2.88 -42.67
N VAL A 642 15.21 1.81 -43.29
CA VAL A 642 14.67 0.62 -42.62
C VAL A 642 15.44 -0.61 -43.09
N ALA A 643 16.12 -1.29 -42.17
CA ALA A 643 17.00 -2.42 -42.50
C ALA A 643 16.70 -3.64 -41.62
N LEU A 644 16.77 -4.83 -42.21
CA LEU A 644 16.66 -6.08 -41.46
C LEU A 644 18.02 -6.42 -40.82
N VAL A 645 18.04 -6.67 -39.51
CA VAL A 645 19.25 -7.07 -38.79
C VAL A 645 19.39 -8.60 -38.79
N ASN A 646 18.35 -9.29 -38.35
CA ASN A 646 18.23 -10.75 -38.38
C ASN A 646 16.75 -11.17 -38.26
N VAL A 647 16.46 -12.43 -38.61
CA VAL A 647 15.19 -13.08 -38.33
C VAL A 647 15.47 -14.34 -37.52
N GLU A 648 14.90 -14.46 -36.34
CA GLU A 648 15.03 -15.63 -35.47
C GLU A 648 13.65 -16.10 -35.00
N LYS A 649 13.32 -17.37 -35.23
CA LYS A 649 12.08 -18.02 -34.74
C LYS A 649 10.77 -17.27 -35.07
N GLY A 650 10.70 -16.60 -36.23
CA GLY A 650 9.52 -15.83 -36.64
C GLY A 650 9.48 -14.38 -36.15
N LEU A 651 10.48 -13.95 -35.37
CA LEU A 651 10.70 -12.56 -34.98
C LEU A 651 11.76 -11.92 -35.89
N ALA A 652 11.39 -10.85 -36.58
CA ALA A 652 12.30 -10.03 -37.36
C ALA A 652 12.80 -8.86 -36.50
N LYS A 653 14.11 -8.72 -36.37
CA LYS A 653 14.73 -7.55 -35.76
C LYS A 653 14.98 -6.50 -36.82
N ILE A 654 14.27 -5.39 -36.74
CA ILE A 654 14.30 -4.32 -37.74
C ILE A 654 14.97 -3.09 -37.13
N LYS A 655 15.99 -2.56 -37.82
CA LYS A 655 16.63 -1.29 -37.50
C LYS A 655 15.95 -0.17 -38.28
N PHE A 656 15.44 0.81 -37.55
CA PHE A 656 14.94 2.07 -38.10
C PHE A 656 15.98 3.16 -37.83
N SER A 657 16.35 3.95 -38.84
CA SER A 657 17.31 5.04 -38.68
C SER A 657 16.90 6.28 -39.47
N VAL A 658 17.14 7.46 -38.89
CA VAL A 658 16.99 8.76 -39.51
C VAL A 658 18.35 9.45 -39.48
N LYS A 659 18.89 9.74 -40.66
CA LYS A 659 20.18 10.40 -40.84
C LYS A 659 20.00 11.77 -41.49
N ASP A 660 20.68 12.77 -40.96
CA ASP A 660 20.68 14.14 -41.50
C ASP A 660 22.11 14.62 -41.81
N SER A 661 22.23 15.57 -42.73
CA SER A 661 23.47 16.26 -43.07
C SER A 661 23.59 17.63 -42.39
N GLY A 662 22.95 17.82 -41.23
CA GLY A 662 22.83 19.09 -40.52
C GLY A 662 24.04 19.45 -39.66
N ILE A 663 23.82 20.33 -38.68
CA ILE A 663 24.88 20.87 -37.81
C ILE A 663 25.59 19.83 -36.93
N GLY A 664 25.01 18.64 -36.75
CA GLY A 664 25.53 17.61 -35.87
C GLY A 664 25.68 18.05 -34.39
N MET A 665 26.28 17.19 -33.58
CA MET A 665 26.40 17.38 -32.13
C MET A 665 27.76 16.90 -31.60
N ASN A 666 28.31 17.64 -30.64
CA ASN A 666 29.52 17.22 -29.92
C ASN A 666 29.20 16.14 -28.84
N LYS A 667 30.25 15.48 -28.32
CA LYS A 667 30.11 14.40 -27.32
C LYS A 667 29.43 14.81 -26.01
N ARG A 668 29.47 16.10 -25.64
CA ARG A 668 28.79 16.60 -24.42
C ARG A 668 27.29 16.75 -24.67
N GLN A 669 26.91 17.26 -25.84
CA GLN A 669 25.51 17.38 -26.25
C GLN A 669 24.84 16.00 -26.38
N GLN A 670 25.54 15.02 -26.99
CA GLN A 670 25.05 13.64 -27.12
C GLN A 670 24.71 12.99 -25.77
N LYS A 671 25.52 13.20 -24.73
CA LYS A 671 25.28 12.62 -23.39
C LYS A 671 24.04 13.15 -22.69
N ASN A 672 23.66 14.39 -22.98
CA ASN A 672 22.55 15.06 -22.31
C ASN A 672 21.26 15.09 -23.16
N LEU A 673 21.27 14.44 -24.32
CA LEU A 673 20.22 14.55 -25.33
C LEU A 673 18.90 13.89 -24.91
N PHE A 674 18.97 12.80 -24.14
CA PHE A 674 17.80 12.02 -23.69
C PHE A 674 17.34 12.39 -22.26
N GLN A 675 17.88 13.46 -21.67
CA GLN A 675 17.42 13.94 -20.37
C GLN A 675 16.20 14.84 -20.53
N SER A 676 15.15 14.61 -19.74
CA SER A 676 13.96 15.47 -19.71
C SER A 676 14.34 16.93 -19.46
N PHE A 677 13.82 17.85 -20.27
CA PHE A 677 14.06 19.31 -20.16
C PHE A 677 15.52 19.76 -20.35
N SER A 678 16.41 18.88 -20.80
CA SER A 678 17.78 19.25 -21.18
C SER A 678 17.75 19.95 -22.54
N GLN A 679 17.92 21.28 -22.53
CA GLN A 679 18.05 22.09 -23.74
C GLN A 679 19.48 22.61 -23.81
N ALA A 680 20.21 22.20 -24.85
CA ALA A 680 21.68 22.24 -24.86
C ALA A 680 22.33 23.64 -24.99
N ASP A 681 21.59 24.75 -25.17
CA ASP A 681 22.11 26.12 -25.01
C ASP A 681 21.00 27.19 -25.16
N ASN A 682 21.02 28.23 -24.33
CA ASN A 682 20.08 29.38 -24.37
C ASN A 682 20.15 30.24 -25.65
N SER A 683 21.15 30.01 -26.52
CA SER A 683 21.35 30.76 -27.78
C SER A 683 20.66 30.10 -28.98
N ILE A 684 20.52 28.77 -28.99
CA ILE A 684 19.93 27.98 -30.09
C ILE A 684 18.39 27.96 -29.98
N THR A 685 17.85 28.06 -28.76
CA THR A 685 16.41 28.09 -28.45
C THR A 685 15.66 29.24 -29.10
N ARG A 686 16.29 30.41 -29.29
CA ARG A 686 15.65 31.56 -29.95
C ARG A 686 15.50 31.41 -31.46
N LYS A 687 16.30 30.56 -32.11
CA LYS A 687 16.28 30.40 -33.57
C LYS A 687 15.45 29.19 -34.03
N TYR A 688 15.27 28.15 -33.19
CA TYR A 688 14.63 26.89 -33.65
C TYR A 688 13.59 26.22 -32.72
N GLY A 689 13.23 26.74 -31.53
CA GLY A 689 12.04 26.37 -30.71
C GLY A 689 11.66 24.88 -30.50
N GLY A 690 11.60 24.40 -29.25
CA GLY A 690 11.04 23.07 -28.92
C GLY A 690 10.96 22.78 -27.41
N THR A 691 10.13 21.81 -26.99
CA THR A 691 9.95 21.42 -25.57
C THR A 691 11.17 20.74 -24.97
N GLY A 692 11.97 20.06 -25.79
CA GLY A 692 13.02 19.14 -25.31
C GLY A 692 12.45 17.81 -24.80
N LEU A 693 11.14 17.58 -24.88
CA LEU A 693 10.50 16.33 -24.44
C LEU A 693 10.47 15.27 -25.54
N GLY A 694 10.47 15.68 -26.82
CA GLY A 694 10.27 14.76 -27.95
C GLY A 694 11.23 13.57 -28.00
N LEU A 695 12.53 13.79 -27.77
CA LEU A 695 13.52 12.70 -27.77
C LEU A 695 13.39 11.81 -26.53
N THR A 696 12.96 12.36 -25.39
CA THR A 696 12.71 11.59 -24.17
C THR A 696 11.48 10.69 -24.35
N ILE A 697 10.40 11.23 -24.90
CA ILE A 697 9.19 10.46 -25.26
C ILE A 697 9.55 9.36 -26.26
N SER A 698 10.33 9.68 -27.30
CA SER A 698 10.78 8.69 -28.29
C SER A 698 11.59 7.56 -27.64
N GLN A 699 12.50 7.89 -26.72
CA GLN A 699 13.27 6.89 -25.98
C GLN A 699 12.37 5.99 -25.13
N GLN A 700 11.40 6.56 -24.42
CA GLN A 700 10.51 5.76 -23.58
C GLN A 700 9.55 4.89 -24.41
N LEU A 701 9.01 5.40 -25.53
CA LEU A 701 8.18 4.61 -26.45
C LEU A 701 8.95 3.43 -27.03
N VAL A 702 10.19 3.65 -27.49
CA VAL A 702 11.06 2.57 -27.98
C VAL A 702 11.33 1.55 -26.87
N LYS A 703 11.58 2.00 -25.64
CA LYS A 703 11.79 1.12 -24.49
C LYS A 703 10.55 0.31 -24.12
N LEU A 704 9.36 0.91 -24.19
CA LEU A 704 8.08 0.21 -23.99
C LEU A 704 7.89 -0.88 -25.05
N MET A 705 8.21 -0.60 -26.31
CA MET A 705 8.18 -1.58 -27.41
C MET A 705 9.31 -2.60 -27.37
N GLY A 706 10.12 -2.65 -26.29
CA GLY A 706 11.19 -3.63 -26.11
C GLY A 706 12.50 -3.32 -26.83
N GLY A 707 12.68 -2.11 -27.35
CA GLY A 707 13.90 -1.65 -28.04
C GLY A 707 14.74 -0.65 -27.25
N GLU A 708 15.83 -0.20 -27.87
CA GLU A 708 16.64 0.94 -27.41
C GLU A 708 16.92 1.90 -28.57
N ILE A 709 17.04 3.19 -28.25
CA ILE A 709 17.37 4.26 -29.21
C ILE A 709 18.80 4.77 -28.97
N TYR A 710 19.51 5.04 -30.06
CA TYR A 710 20.90 5.47 -30.09
C TYR A 710 21.08 6.67 -31.00
N VAL A 711 22.21 7.38 -30.82
CA VAL A 711 22.60 8.51 -31.65
C VAL A 711 24.09 8.44 -31.97
N GLU A 712 24.43 8.64 -33.23
CA GLU A 712 25.79 8.82 -33.73
C GLU A 712 25.86 10.17 -34.42
N SER A 713 26.78 11.05 -34.02
CA SER A 713 26.86 12.38 -34.61
C SER A 713 28.26 12.97 -34.53
N GLU A 714 28.60 13.79 -35.52
CA GLU A 714 29.81 14.59 -35.58
C GLU A 714 29.44 16.04 -35.94
N GLU A 715 30.08 17.00 -35.26
CA GLU A 715 29.79 18.43 -35.42
C GLU A 715 30.10 18.91 -36.85
N ASN A 716 29.12 19.56 -37.48
CA ASN A 716 29.09 20.01 -38.88
C ASN A 716 29.11 18.91 -39.95
N VAL A 717 28.90 17.65 -39.58
CA VAL A 717 28.77 16.52 -40.52
C VAL A 717 27.35 15.99 -40.55
N GLY A 718 26.65 16.00 -39.40
CA GLY A 718 25.26 15.56 -39.28
C GLY A 718 25.03 14.61 -38.10
N SER A 719 23.84 14.03 -38.03
CA SER A 719 23.46 13.06 -37.00
C SER A 719 22.72 11.86 -37.60
N GLU A 720 22.95 10.66 -37.07
CA GLU A 720 22.14 9.46 -37.29
C GLU A 720 21.49 9.05 -35.97
N PHE A 721 20.17 9.05 -35.93
CA PHE A 721 19.38 8.51 -34.84
C PHE A 721 18.81 7.16 -35.26
N TYR A 722 18.98 6.12 -34.45
CA TYR A 722 18.47 4.81 -34.80
C TYR A 722 17.97 4.01 -33.60
N PHE A 723 17.04 3.10 -33.85
CA PHE A 723 16.52 2.17 -32.85
C PHE A 723 16.23 0.82 -33.50
N THR A 724 16.17 -0.23 -32.67
CA THR A 724 15.85 -1.59 -33.12
C THR A 724 14.64 -2.13 -32.40
N LEU A 725 13.70 -2.71 -33.14
CA LEU A 725 12.53 -3.41 -32.60
C LEU A 725 12.51 -4.86 -33.06
N GLU A 726 12.03 -5.74 -32.20
CA GLU A 726 11.78 -7.15 -32.51
C GLU A 726 10.29 -7.32 -32.76
N MET A 727 9.93 -7.71 -33.98
CA MET A 727 8.55 -7.74 -34.45
C MET A 727 8.20 -9.10 -35.02
N GLU A 728 7.02 -9.61 -34.72
CA GLU A 728 6.55 -10.88 -35.30
C GLU A 728 6.21 -10.69 -36.78
N VAL A 729 6.65 -11.63 -37.60
CA VAL A 729 6.35 -11.62 -39.04
C VAL A 729 4.98 -12.26 -39.25
N SER A 730 4.07 -11.51 -39.87
CA SER A 730 2.78 -12.09 -40.27
C SER A 730 2.94 -12.84 -41.60
N ASP A 731 2.49 -14.09 -41.64
CA ASP A 731 2.53 -14.96 -42.83
C ASP A 731 1.49 -14.58 -43.90
N GLU A 732 0.61 -13.60 -43.63
CA GLU A 732 -0.61 -13.40 -44.42
C GLU A 732 -0.42 -12.91 -45.87
N LEU A 733 0.75 -12.49 -46.32
CA LEU A 733 0.93 -12.04 -47.72
C LEU A 733 2.30 -12.41 -48.31
N SER A 734 2.71 -13.68 -48.17
CA SER A 734 3.72 -14.28 -49.05
C SER A 734 3.32 -14.28 -50.55
N GLN A 735 2.14 -13.77 -50.92
CA GLN A 735 1.65 -13.66 -52.30
C GLN A 735 2.01 -12.35 -53.02
N ALA A 736 2.38 -11.26 -52.33
CA ALA A 736 2.76 -9.99 -53.00
C ALA A 736 4.08 -10.09 -53.81
N LYS A 737 4.93 -11.08 -53.49
CA LYS A 737 6.12 -11.43 -54.28
C LYS A 737 5.80 -12.01 -55.68
N MET A 738 4.54 -12.31 -56.00
CA MET A 738 4.17 -12.85 -57.32
C MET A 738 3.94 -11.78 -58.39
N ALA A 739 3.72 -10.51 -58.03
CA ALA A 739 3.51 -9.43 -59.01
C ALA A 739 4.80 -8.92 -59.69
N SER A 740 5.98 -9.27 -59.17
CA SER A 740 7.29 -8.80 -59.67
C SER A 740 7.88 -9.63 -60.81
N THR A 741 7.20 -10.68 -61.28
CA THR A 741 7.74 -11.55 -62.36
C THR A 741 7.73 -10.91 -63.75
N HIS A 742 6.98 -9.82 -63.96
CA HIS A 742 6.92 -9.12 -65.26
C HIS A 742 7.84 -7.89 -65.35
N LEU A 743 8.35 -7.36 -64.23
CA LEU A 743 9.20 -6.16 -64.23
C LEU A 743 10.67 -6.47 -64.51
N SER A 744 11.12 -7.69 -64.23
CA SER A 744 12.53 -8.10 -64.41
C SER A 744 13.00 -8.15 -65.87
N GLU A 745 12.08 -8.12 -66.84
CA GLU A 745 12.41 -8.12 -68.27
C GLU A 745 12.64 -6.71 -68.84
N LEU A 746 12.34 -5.67 -68.06
CA LEU A 746 12.42 -4.27 -68.50
C LEU A 746 13.79 -3.65 -68.16
N SER A 747 14.23 -2.76 -69.05
CA SER A 747 15.41 -1.90 -68.88
C SER A 747 15.00 -0.49 -68.47
N ALA A 748 15.71 0.09 -67.50
CA ALA A 748 15.47 1.45 -67.01
C ALA A 748 16.72 2.33 -67.10
N THR A 749 16.54 3.61 -67.40
CA THR A 749 17.59 4.62 -67.21
C THR A 749 17.10 5.75 -66.32
N ILE A 750 17.94 6.18 -65.38
CA ILE A 750 17.66 7.29 -64.47
C ILE A 750 18.59 8.45 -64.79
N ILE A 751 18.04 9.66 -64.92
CA ILE A 751 18.77 10.90 -65.15
C ILE A 751 18.34 11.90 -64.09
N ASP A 752 19.26 12.24 -63.19
CA ASP A 752 19.05 13.14 -62.06
C ASP A 752 20.40 13.82 -61.76
N ASP A 753 20.42 15.10 -61.41
CA ASP A 753 21.65 15.82 -61.08
C ASP A 753 22.15 15.51 -59.66
N ASN A 754 21.36 14.76 -58.89
CA ASN A 754 21.68 14.31 -57.55
C ASN A 754 22.14 12.84 -57.49
N GLN A 755 23.36 12.63 -56.99
CA GLN A 755 23.97 11.31 -56.84
C GLN A 755 23.19 10.40 -55.88
N HIS A 756 22.64 10.94 -54.79
CA HIS A 756 21.88 10.14 -53.81
C HIS A 756 20.53 9.69 -54.36
N ALA A 757 19.80 10.57 -55.05
CA ALA A 757 18.56 10.21 -55.75
C ALA A 757 18.80 9.10 -56.79
N LEU A 758 19.90 9.20 -57.55
CA LEU A 758 20.30 8.15 -58.50
C LEU A 758 20.55 6.81 -57.81
N ASP A 759 21.32 6.79 -56.72
CA ASP A 759 21.69 5.55 -56.02
C ASP A 759 20.46 4.87 -55.39
N VAL A 760 19.53 5.66 -54.86
CA VAL A 760 18.29 5.17 -54.24
C VAL A 760 17.32 4.61 -55.28
N LEU A 761 17.01 5.39 -56.33
CA LEU A 761 16.16 4.92 -57.43
C LEU A 761 16.76 3.70 -58.12
N ARG A 762 18.08 3.67 -58.29
CA ARG A 762 18.78 2.51 -58.85
C ARG A 762 18.64 1.29 -57.95
N GLY A 763 18.80 1.45 -56.64
CA GLY A 763 18.57 0.39 -55.66
C GLY A 763 17.16 -0.18 -55.75
N MET A 764 16.14 0.69 -55.78
CA MET A 764 14.74 0.30 -55.90
C MET A 764 14.45 -0.47 -57.20
N LEU A 765 14.84 0.07 -58.35
CA LEU A 765 14.61 -0.55 -59.66
C LEU A 765 15.39 -1.86 -59.83
N THR A 766 16.62 -1.93 -59.31
CA THR A 766 17.42 -3.18 -59.34
C THR A 766 16.79 -4.25 -58.45
N ASN A 767 16.17 -3.88 -57.32
CA ASN A 767 15.44 -4.81 -56.46
C ASN A 767 14.21 -5.43 -57.14
N PHE A 768 13.60 -4.73 -58.12
CA PHE A 768 12.55 -5.28 -58.97
C PHE A 768 13.09 -6.17 -60.12
N GLY A 769 14.41 -6.39 -60.19
CA GLY A 769 15.06 -7.24 -61.18
C GLY A 769 15.36 -6.56 -62.51
N MET A 770 15.20 -5.23 -62.61
CA MET A 770 15.43 -4.46 -63.84
C MET A 770 16.92 -4.22 -64.11
N GLN A 771 17.30 -4.07 -65.38
CA GLN A 771 18.61 -3.54 -65.73
C GLN A 771 18.61 -2.01 -65.70
N VAL A 772 19.39 -1.42 -64.79
CA VAL A 772 19.35 0.03 -64.53
C VAL A 772 20.67 0.71 -64.87
N CYS A 773 20.61 1.71 -65.74
CA CYS A 773 21.69 2.65 -66.03
C CYS A 773 21.39 4.02 -65.38
N SER A 774 22.41 4.74 -64.91
CA SER A 774 22.23 6.07 -64.31
C SER A 774 23.20 7.11 -64.87
N TYR A 775 22.74 8.35 -65.02
CA TYR A 775 23.52 9.47 -65.54
C TYR A 775 23.34 10.72 -64.67
N LEU A 776 24.44 11.26 -64.12
CA LEU A 776 24.46 12.52 -63.38
C LEU A 776 24.42 13.76 -64.30
N ASP A 777 24.84 13.60 -65.56
CA ASP A 777 24.89 14.69 -66.54
C ASP A 777 23.91 14.39 -67.69
N PRO A 778 22.83 15.17 -67.84
CA PRO A 778 21.79 14.89 -68.82
C PRO A 778 22.31 15.00 -70.27
N HIS A 779 23.39 15.76 -70.52
CA HIS A 779 24.00 15.80 -71.86
C HIS A 779 24.74 14.50 -72.21
N LYS A 780 25.33 13.81 -71.22
CA LYS A 780 25.97 12.52 -71.47
C LYS A 780 24.95 11.44 -71.81
N ALA A 781 23.82 11.43 -71.11
CA ALA A 781 22.70 10.54 -71.42
C ALA A 781 22.16 10.80 -72.84
N LEU A 782 21.87 12.06 -73.18
CA LEU A 782 21.39 12.44 -74.51
C LEU A 782 22.36 12.03 -75.62
N ASN A 783 23.66 12.32 -75.48
CA ASN A 783 24.67 11.92 -76.46
C ASN A 783 24.76 10.41 -76.61
N GLN A 784 24.67 9.66 -75.51
CA GLN A 784 24.71 8.21 -75.54
C GLN A 784 23.52 7.64 -76.31
N PHE A 785 22.30 8.08 -76.03
CA PHE A 785 21.09 7.61 -76.72
C PHE A 785 21.10 7.93 -78.21
N VAL A 786 21.59 9.11 -78.59
CA VAL A 786 21.73 9.51 -80.01
C VAL A 786 22.79 8.66 -80.73
N LEU A 787 23.87 8.28 -80.05
CA LEU A 787 24.95 7.45 -80.60
C LEU A 787 24.54 5.97 -80.74
N THR A 788 23.86 5.40 -79.75
CA THR A 788 23.50 3.97 -79.76
C THR A 788 22.23 3.68 -80.54
N GLN A 789 21.33 4.64 -80.70
CA GLN A 789 19.98 4.45 -81.28
C GLN A 789 19.17 3.36 -80.53
N ASP A 790 19.59 3.01 -79.32
CA ASP A 790 19.00 1.97 -78.48
C ASP A 790 18.58 2.64 -77.17
N LEU A 791 17.28 2.69 -76.93
CA LEU A 791 16.66 3.34 -75.79
C LEU A 791 16.12 2.27 -74.85
N PRO A 792 16.23 2.46 -73.52
CA PRO A 792 15.64 1.56 -72.54
C PRO A 792 14.10 1.65 -72.57
N ASP A 793 13.44 0.65 -72.01
CA ASP A 793 11.97 0.59 -71.93
C ASP A 793 11.39 1.72 -71.07
N LEU A 794 12.10 2.09 -69.99
CA LEU A 794 11.73 3.15 -69.06
C LEU A 794 12.85 4.20 -68.94
N ILE A 795 12.49 5.49 -68.99
CA ILE A 795 13.41 6.60 -68.76
C ILE A 795 12.83 7.51 -67.67
N PHE A 796 13.48 7.53 -66.51
CA PHE A 796 13.20 8.43 -65.40
C PHE A 796 14.06 9.68 -65.54
N VAL A 797 13.43 10.85 -65.61
CA VAL A 797 14.12 12.14 -65.79
C VAL A 797 13.67 13.12 -64.71
N ASP A 798 14.60 13.69 -63.94
CA ASP A 798 14.26 14.81 -63.07
C ASP A 798 13.83 16.01 -63.91
N TRP A 799 12.71 16.63 -63.52
CA TRP A 799 12.26 17.89 -64.11
C TRP A 799 13.33 18.98 -63.91
N HIS A 800 13.79 19.20 -62.68
CA HIS A 800 14.62 20.35 -62.35
C HIS A 800 16.11 20.03 -62.30
N MET A 801 16.72 19.88 -63.48
CA MET A 801 18.18 19.78 -63.62
C MET A 801 18.82 21.09 -64.09
N PRO A 802 19.96 21.53 -63.50
CA PRO A 802 20.71 22.68 -63.97
C PRO A 802 21.17 22.51 -65.42
N LYS A 803 21.02 23.56 -66.25
CA LYS A 803 21.42 23.68 -67.68
C LYS A 803 20.49 23.02 -68.69
N LEU A 804 19.89 21.86 -68.39
CA LEU A 804 18.97 21.17 -69.29
C LEU A 804 17.83 20.55 -68.48
N ASP A 805 16.66 21.18 -68.51
CA ASP A 805 15.43 20.70 -67.87
C ASP A 805 15.00 19.34 -68.46
N GLY A 806 14.41 18.47 -67.63
CA GLY A 806 13.89 17.17 -68.04
C GLY A 806 12.91 17.22 -69.22
N ILE A 807 12.01 18.19 -69.27
CA ILE A 807 11.07 18.34 -70.40
C ILE A 807 11.80 18.77 -71.68
N GLU A 808 12.79 19.67 -71.56
CA GLU A 808 13.63 20.07 -72.70
C GLU A 808 14.48 18.91 -73.23
N MET A 809 14.96 18.04 -72.33
CA MET A 809 15.71 16.84 -72.68
C MET A 809 14.84 15.86 -73.46
N ILE A 810 13.64 15.56 -72.97
CA ILE A 810 12.67 14.67 -73.65
C ILE A 810 12.35 15.22 -75.04
N THR A 811 12.08 16.53 -75.14
CA THR A 811 11.78 17.20 -76.41
C THR A 811 12.95 17.11 -77.41
N LYS A 812 14.19 17.30 -76.95
CA LYS A 812 15.39 17.16 -77.81
C LYS A 812 15.60 15.71 -78.26
N LEU A 813 15.39 14.75 -77.37
CA LEU A 813 15.53 13.32 -77.68
C LEU A 813 14.52 12.88 -78.74
N GLN A 814 13.25 13.27 -78.62
CA GLN A 814 12.19 13.00 -79.61
C GLN A 814 12.49 13.55 -81.01
N SER A 815 13.26 14.64 -81.11
CA SER A 815 13.64 15.22 -82.39
C SER A 815 14.80 14.50 -83.10
N GLN A 816 15.52 13.61 -82.39
CA GLN A 816 16.77 12.99 -82.86
C GLN A 816 16.73 11.45 -82.89
N VAL A 817 15.84 10.82 -82.12
CA VAL A 817 15.72 9.36 -81.98
C VAL A 817 14.24 8.97 -81.98
N ASP A 818 13.91 7.79 -82.53
CA ASP A 818 12.56 7.24 -82.43
C ASP A 818 12.31 6.74 -81.00
N VAL A 819 11.44 7.41 -80.27
CA VAL A 819 11.13 7.11 -78.86
C VAL A 819 9.85 6.28 -78.69
N SER A 820 9.25 5.81 -79.77
CA SER A 820 7.89 5.22 -79.76
C SER A 820 7.72 3.97 -78.88
N GLN A 821 8.83 3.30 -78.51
CA GLN A 821 8.85 2.12 -77.65
C GLN A 821 9.23 2.43 -76.20
N SER A 822 9.77 3.61 -75.90
CA SER A 822 10.23 3.99 -74.55
C SER A 822 9.18 4.82 -73.83
N LYS A 823 9.03 4.58 -72.52
CA LYS A 823 8.14 5.35 -71.65
C LYS A 823 8.93 6.37 -70.85
N PHE A 824 8.47 7.62 -70.87
CA PHE A 824 9.10 8.71 -70.11
C PHE A 824 8.35 8.93 -68.81
N ILE A 825 9.05 8.79 -67.68
CA ILE A 825 8.53 9.08 -66.35
C ILE A 825 9.25 10.34 -65.83
N LEU A 826 8.48 11.40 -65.63
CA LEU A 826 9.01 12.65 -65.09
C LEU A 826 9.06 12.57 -63.57
N VAL A 827 10.23 12.82 -62.98
CA VAL A 827 10.43 12.84 -61.53
C VAL A 827 10.45 14.30 -61.07
N THR A 828 9.61 14.68 -60.10
CA THR A 828 9.53 16.08 -59.63
C THR A 828 9.24 16.21 -58.14
N ALA A 829 9.73 17.29 -57.53
CA ALA A 829 9.46 17.64 -56.13
C ALA A 829 8.17 18.46 -55.92
N TYR A 830 7.48 18.90 -56.99
CA TYR A 830 6.35 19.84 -56.91
C TYR A 830 5.06 19.26 -57.53
N GLY A 831 4.15 18.76 -56.68
CA GLY A 831 2.84 18.24 -57.12
C GLY A 831 1.79 19.32 -57.43
N ARG A 832 1.85 20.48 -56.78
CA ARG A 832 0.84 21.57 -56.90
C ARG A 832 1.05 22.54 -58.07
N GLU A 833 2.16 22.44 -58.80
CA GLU A 833 2.51 23.33 -59.93
C GLU A 833 2.63 22.61 -61.28
N LEU A 834 2.12 21.38 -61.41
CA LEU A 834 1.99 20.67 -62.70
C LEU A 834 0.91 21.32 -63.58
N ASN A 835 1.04 22.60 -63.89
CA ASN A 835 0.39 23.26 -65.02
C ASN A 835 1.17 22.90 -66.30
N LEU A 836 1.29 21.59 -66.59
CA LEU A 836 1.80 21.15 -67.88
C LEU A 836 0.81 21.61 -68.95
N ASN A 837 1.28 22.33 -69.96
CA ASN A 837 0.45 22.63 -71.12
C ASN A 837 0.07 21.31 -71.82
N ASP A 838 -1.07 21.25 -72.52
CA ASP A 838 -1.56 20.03 -73.19
C ASP A 838 -0.48 19.36 -74.08
N SER A 839 0.41 20.16 -74.69
CA SER A 839 1.54 19.70 -75.51
C SER A 839 2.70 19.10 -74.71
N GLN A 840 2.87 19.45 -73.44
CA GLN A 840 3.90 18.91 -72.53
C GLN A 840 3.39 17.67 -71.80
N ALA A 841 2.10 17.64 -71.43
CA ALA A 841 1.47 16.46 -70.85
C ALA A 841 1.48 15.26 -71.82
N SER A 842 1.47 15.51 -73.14
CA SER A 842 1.60 14.44 -74.15
C SER A 842 3.01 13.86 -74.30
N LEU A 843 4.04 14.48 -73.70
CA LEU A 843 5.45 14.05 -73.83
C LEU A 843 5.87 13.05 -72.75
N VAL A 844 5.03 12.84 -71.73
CA VAL A 844 5.36 12.06 -70.54
C VAL A 844 4.28 10.99 -70.34
N ASP A 845 4.69 9.75 -70.06
CA ASP A 845 3.80 8.61 -69.84
C ASP A 845 3.40 8.44 -68.35
N GLY A 846 4.14 9.05 -67.43
CA GLY A 846 3.83 9.07 -65.99
C GLY A 846 4.61 10.14 -65.21
N VAL A 847 4.11 10.53 -64.04
CA VAL A 847 4.79 11.50 -63.15
C VAL A 847 5.01 10.86 -61.79
N LEU A 848 6.23 10.98 -61.28
CA LEU A 848 6.66 10.45 -60.00
C LEU A 848 7.06 11.59 -59.07
N LEU A 849 6.37 11.69 -57.92
CA LEU A 849 6.63 12.74 -56.93
C LEU A 849 7.74 12.32 -55.97
N LYS A 850 8.67 13.24 -55.66
CA LYS A 850 9.65 13.10 -54.57
C LYS A 850 8.96 13.47 -53.24
N PRO A 851 9.15 12.72 -52.13
CA PRO A 851 10.05 11.57 -51.96
C PRO A 851 9.48 10.27 -52.57
N ILE A 852 10.37 9.45 -53.14
CA ILE A 852 9.98 8.26 -53.92
C ILE A 852 9.89 7.05 -52.98
N ASN A 853 8.74 6.37 -52.98
CA ASN A 853 8.49 5.08 -52.31
C ASN A 853 8.43 3.96 -53.38
N PRO A 854 8.98 2.75 -53.12
CA PRO A 854 8.74 1.54 -53.91
C PRO A 854 7.31 1.33 -54.43
N SER A 855 6.26 1.52 -53.63
CA SER A 855 4.86 1.29 -54.03
C SER A 855 4.42 2.26 -55.14
N ASN A 856 4.64 3.57 -54.93
CA ASN A 856 4.33 4.61 -55.91
C ASN A 856 5.12 4.42 -57.21
N LEU A 857 6.37 3.98 -57.10
CA LEU A 857 7.21 3.67 -58.25
C LEU A 857 6.63 2.52 -59.08
N VAL A 858 6.20 1.42 -58.44
CA VAL A 858 5.58 0.27 -59.12
C VAL A 858 4.27 0.68 -59.79
N ASP A 859 3.41 1.43 -59.10
CA ASP A 859 2.11 1.86 -59.65
C ASP A 859 2.30 2.72 -60.91
N VAL A 860 3.24 3.67 -60.89
CA VAL A 860 3.54 4.52 -62.05
C VAL A 860 4.10 3.69 -63.21
N ILE A 861 4.99 2.73 -62.94
CA ILE A 861 5.54 1.84 -63.97
C ILE A 861 4.43 0.97 -64.57
N GLN A 862 3.55 0.41 -63.73
CA GLN A 862 2.48 -0.46 -64.20
C GLN A 862 1.50 0.30 -65.11
N ASN A 863 1.11 1.50 -64.70
CA ASN A 863 0.22 2.37 -65.49
C ASN A 863 0.87 2.83 -66.80
N ALA A 864 2.17 3.11 -66.79
CA ALA A 864 2.89 3.58 -67.98
C ALA A 864 3.16 2.46 -69.01
N VAL A 865 3.38 1.23 -68.56
CA VAL A 865 3.81 0.09 -69.39
C VAL A 865 2.65 -0.80 -69.84
N PHE A 866 1.66 -1.07 -68.97
CA PHE A 866 0.67 -2.13 -69.20
C PHE A 866 -0.76 -1.64 -69.52
N ASP A 867 -1.10 -0.37 -69.30
CA ASP A 867 -2.45 0.15 -69.56
C ASP A 867 -2.57 0.92 -70.90
N SER A 868 -3.57 0.54 -71.70
CA SER A 868 -3.88 1.10 -73.03
C SER A 868 -4.63 2.44 -72.97
N PRO A 869 -4.64 3.26 -74.06
CA PRO A 869 -5.02 4.68 -74.06
C PRO A 869 -6.51 5.03 -73.81
N GLU A 870 -7.33 4.09 -73.33
CA GLU A 870 -8.74 4.35 -72.97
C GLU A 870 -8.95 4.77 -71.49
N VAL A 871 -7.90 4.74 -70.66
CA VAL A 871 -7.98 5.11 -69.22
C VAL A 871 -7.33 6.49 -68.95
N ARG A 872 -7.28 7.38 -69.95
CA ARG A 872 -6.69 8.73 -69.81
C ARG A 872 -7.54 9.75 -69.04
N THR A 873 -8.61 9.32 -68.34
CA THR A 873 -9.48 10.21 -67.54
C THR A 873 -9.57 9.85 -66.05
N THR A 874 -8.83 8.84 -65.56
CA THR A 874 -9.10 8.26 -64.23
C THR A 874 -7.96 8.37 -63.21
N ILE A 875 -6.81 8.97 -63.56
CA ILE A 875 -5.67 9.06 -62.62
C ILE A 875 -5.47 10.48 -62.04
N THR A 876 -6.12 11.51 -62.57
CA THR A 876 -6.11 12.87 -61.98
C THR A 876 -7.17 13.09 -60.87
N LYS A 877 -7.80 12.03 -60.35
CA LYS A 877 -8.90 12.13 -59.36
C LYS A 877 -8.83 11.14 -58.21
N LYS A 878 -7.64 10.64 -57.86
CA LYS A 878 -7.46 9.71 -56.74
C LYS A 878 -6.57 10.22 -55.62
N GLU A 879 -6.36 11.53 -55.52
CA GLU A 879 -6.29 12.19 -54.21
C GLU A 879 -7.71 12.68 -53.90
N GLN A 880 -8.40 11.98 -53.01
CA GLN A 880 -9.75 12.33 -52.59
C GLN A 880 -9.71 13.65 -51.80
N THR A 881 -9.77 14.78 -52.49
CA THR A 881 -10.45 15.92 -51.89
C THR A 881 -11.93 15.52 -51.84
N ILE A 882 -12.44 15.23 -50.65
CA ILE A 882 -13.86 14.97 -50.43
C ILE A 882 -14.63 16.12 -51.08
N SER A 883 -15.51 15.78 -52.03
CA SER A 883 -16.34 16.77 -52.72
C SER A 883 -17.11 17.60 -51.69
N LYS A 884 -17.21 18.92 -51.84
CA LYS A 884 -18.00 19.82 -50.96
C LYS A 884 -19.50 19.47 -50.89
N GLN A 885 -19.95 18.43 -51.59
CA GLN A 885 -21.33 17.93 -51.59
C GLN A 885 -21.40 16.44 -51.25
N ALA A 886 -20.36 15.88 -50.62
CA ALA A 886 -20.27 14.44 -50.37
C ALA A 886 -21.39 13.89 -49.48
N LEU A 887 -21.99 14.72 -48.62
CA LEU A 887 -23.06 14.32 -47.69
C LEU A 887 -24.45 14.82 -48.11
N ASN A 888 -24.61 15.24 -49.37
CA ASN A 888 -25.85 15.83 -49.84
C ASN A 888 -27.04 14.85 -49.74
N GLY A 889 -28.10 15.27 -49.05
CA GLY A 889 -29.32 14.48 -48.85
C GLY A 889 -29.34 13.60 -47.61
N LEU A 890 -28.29 13.59 -46.78
CA LEU A 890 -28.27 12.88 -45.50
C LEU A 890 -28.79 13.74 -44.35
N SER A 891 -29.68 13.19 -43.53
CA SER A 891 -30.13 13.75 -42.26
C SER A 891 -29.31 13.17 -41.10
N ILE A 892 -28.45 14.00 -40.51
CA ILE A 892 -27.52 13.63 -39.43
C ILE A 892 -28.00 14.25 -38.12
N LEU A 893 -28.12 13.45 -37.06
CA LEU A 893 -28.35 13.96 -35.71
C LEU A 893 -27.02 14.04 -34.95
N VAL A 894 -26.71 15.19 -34.37
CA VAL A 894 -25.54 15.40 -33.51
C VAL A 894 -26.02 15.58 -32.07
N ALA A 895 -25.72 14.62 -31.20
CA ALA A 895 -25.98 14.72 -29.77
C ALA A 895 -24.67 15.11 -29.07
N GLU A 896 -24.62 16.34 -28.56
CA GLU A 896 -23.44 16.97 -27.96
C GLU A 896 -23.94 17.98 -26.93
N ASP A 897 -23.34 18.05 -25.74
CA ASP A 897 -23.81 18.91 -24.65
C ASP A 897 -23.27 20.34 -24.69
N GLN A 898 -22.17 20.56 -25.43
CA GLN A 898 -21.51 21.85 -25.52
C GLN A 898 -21.92 22.63 -26.78
N PRO A 899 -22.55 23.82 -26.66
CA PRO A 899 -23.07 24.59 -27.80
C PRO A 899 -22.02 24.94 -28.86
N VAL A 900 -20.78 25.17 -28.44
CA VAL A 900 -19.65 25.49 -29.36
C VAL A 900 -19.31 24.29 -30.23
N ASN A 901 -19.33 23.08 -29.68
CA ASN A 901 -19.04 21.85 -30.44
C ASN A 901 -20.20 21.50 -31.38
N GLN A 902 -21.44 21.75 -30.96
CA GLN A 902 -22.62 21.66 -31.82
C GLN A 902 -22.50 22.58 -33.03
N GLU A 903 -22.16 23.86 -32.83
CA GLU A 903 -22.00 24.84 -33.90
C GLU A 903 -20.91 24.42 -34.89
N ILE A 904 -19.77 23.93 -34.39
CA ILE A 904 -18.67 23.41 -35.22
C ILE A 904 -19.12 22.19 -36.04
N ALA A 905 -19.78 21.22 -35.41
CA ALA A 905 -20.25 20.01 -36.08
C ALA A 905 -21.30 20.33 -37.16
N VAL A 906 -22.25 21.23 -36.84
CA VAL A 906 -23.25 21.71 -37.80
C VAL A 906 -22.59 22.39 -38.99
N GLU A 907 -21.66 23.31 -38.77
CA GLU A 907 -21.02 24.05 -39.87
C GLU A 907 -20.18 23.13 -40.75
N ILE A 908 -19.39 22.22 -40.15
CA ILE A 908 -18.60 21.24 -40.89
C ILE A 908 -19.52 20.36 -41.75
N LEU A 909 -20.50 19.69 -41.15
CA LEU A 909 -21.35 18.74 -41.86
C LEU A 909 -22.26 19.43 -42.90
N SER A 910 -22.76 20.63 -42.59
CA SER A 910 -23.55 21.44 -43.52
C SER A 910 -22.71 21.92 -44.70
N SER A 911 -21.43 22.24 -44.49
CA SER A 911 -20.51 22.62 -45.57
C SER A 911 -20.23 21.48 -46.59
N PHE A 912 -20.52 20.23 -46.21
CA PHE A 912 -20.50 19.05 -47.09
C PHE A 912 -21.88 18.65 -47.62
N GLY A 913 -22.94 19.42 -47.31
CA GLY A 913 -24.30 19.27 -47.84
C GLY A 913 -25.27 18.45 -46.98
N ALA A 914 -24.90 18.05 -45.76
CA ALA A 914 -25.80 17.32 -44.87
C ALA A 914 -26.88 18.23 -44.25
N GLN A 915 -28.05 17.68 -43.95
CA GLN A 915 -29.03 18.30 -43.06
C GLN A 915 -28.72 17.87 -41.63
N VAL A 916 -28.41 18.82 -40.75
CA VAL A 916 -27.95 18.51 -39.39
C VAL A 916 -29.03 18.91 -38.38
N ALA A 917 -29.43 17.98 -37.52
CA ALA A 917 -30.21 18.23 -36.33
C ALA A 917 -29.30 18.11 -35.09
N VAL A 918 -29.61 18.84 -34.03
CA VAL A 918 -28.80 18.87 -32.80
C VAL A 918 -29.66 18.45 -31.60
N ALA A 919 -29.09 17.72 -30.66
CA ALA A 919 -29.67 17.37 -29.37
C ALA A 919 -28.67 17.69 -28.25
N ASP A 920 -29.14 18.27 -27.15
CA ASP A 920 -28.28 18.73 -26.04
C ASP A 920 -27.89 17.60 -25.08
N ASN A 921 -28.56 16.45 -25.16
CA ASN A 921 -28.34 15.29 -24.30
C ASN A 921 -28.86 14.00 -24.95
N GLY A 922 -28.56 12.84 -24.34
CA GLY A 922 -28.97 11.53 -24.85
C GLY A 922 -30.48 11.32 -24.87
N GLN A 923 -31.24 11.96 -23.98
CA GLN A 923 -32.70 11.85 -23.91
C GLN A 923 -33.36 12.57 -25.09
N GLU A 924 -32.93 13.80 -25.38
CA GLU A 924 -33.37 14.53 -26.58
C GLU A 924 -32.98 13.81 -27.87
N ALA A 925 -31.80 13.18 -27.89
CA ALA A 925 -31.37 12.39 -29.05
C ALA A 925 -32.35 11.25 -29.34
N ILE A 926 -32.80 10.55 -28.29
CA ILE A 926 -33.86 9.52 -28.41
C ILE A 926 -35.15 10.14 -28.96
N GLU A 927 -35.63 11.24 -28.38
CA GLU A 927 -36.88 11.88 -28.81
C GLU A 927 -36.84 12.35 -30.27
N GLN A 928 -35.70 12.85 -30.72
CA GLN A 928 -35.51 13.28 -32.11
C GLN A 928 -35.45 12.11 -33.09
N VAL A 929 -34.82 11.00 -32.72
CA VAL A 929 -34.84 9.76 -33.53
C VAL A 929 -36.27 9.22 -33.69
N HIS A 930 -37.13 9.36 -32.68
CA HIS A 930 -38.52 8.90 -32.76
C HIS A 930 -39.43 9.86 -33.56
N SER A 931 -39.12 11.15 -33.57
CA SER A 931 -39.96 12.19 -34.17
C SER A 931 -39.57 12.55 -35.61
N LYS A 932 -38.33 12.27 -36.03
CA LYS A 932 -37.79 12.64 -37.34
C LYS A 932 -37.09 11.46 -37.99
N HIS A 933 -36.98 11.49 -39.31
CA HIS A 933 -36.14 10.54 -40.04
C HIS A 933 -34.67 10.97 -39.91
N ILE A 934 -33.84 10.10 -39.36
CA ILE A 934 -32.40 10.31 -39.15
C ILE A 934 -31.66 9.15 -39.81
N ASP A 935 -30.73 9.45 -40.71
CA ASP A 935 -29.92 8.46 -41.43
C ASP A 935 -28.73 7.98 -40.60
N ILE A 936 -28.21 8.83 -39.71
CA ILE A 936 -27.07 8.52 -38.84
C ILE A 936 -27.05 9.45 -37.62
N VAL A 937 -26.66 8.91 -36.47
CA VAL A 937 -26.48 9.67 -35.22
C VAL A 937 -25.00 9.76 -34.87
N LEU A 938 -24.49 10.97 -34.65
CA LEU A 938 -23.22 11.23 -33.98
C LEU A 938 -23.51 11.48 -32.50
N MET A 939 -23.04 10.61 -31.63
CA MET A 939 -23.42 10.58 -30.21
C MET A 939 -22.20 10.81 -29.31
N ASP A 940 -22.18 11.91 -28.57
CA ASP A 940 -21.19 12.10 -27.51
C ASP A 940 -21.37 11.06 -26.39
N MET A 941 -20.27 10.55 -25.84
CA MET A 941 -20.34 9.56 -24.78
C MET A 941 -20.77 10.16 -23.45
N GLN A 942 -20.33 11.38 -23.15
CA GLN A 942 -20.52 12.04 -21.86
C GLN A 942 -21.41 13.26 -22.05
N MET A 943 -22.67 13.16 -21.63
CA MET A 943 -23.64 14.23 -21.69
C MET A 943 -24.48 14.24 -20.40
N PRO A 944 -24.96 15.40 -19.93
CA PRO A 944 -25.85 15.50 -18.78
C PRO A 944 -27.22 14.86 -19.07
N VAL A 945 -28.01 14.57 -18.04
CA VAL A 945 -29.33 13.92 -18.08
C VAL A 945 -29.29 12.45 -18.49
N MET A 946 -28.78 12.15 -19.70
CA MET A 946 -28.59 10.78 -20.18
C MET A 946 -27.31 10.71 -21.02
N ASP A 947 -26.40 9.83 -20.63
CA ASP A 947 -25.14 9.62 -21.33
C ASP A 947 -25.33 8.87 -22.67
N GLY A 948 -24.33 8.95 -23.55
CA GLY A 948 -24.41 8.37 -24.90
C GLY A 948 -24.50 6.84 -24.90
N ILE A 949 -23.97 6.19 -23.87
CA ILE A 949 -24.04 4.73 -23.68
C ILE A 949 -25.48 4.31 -23.39
N THR A 950 -26.10 4.91 -22.38
CA THR A 950 -27.49 4.63 -21.97
C THR A 950 -28.45 5.00 -23.10
N ALA A 951 -28.20 6.13 -23.78
CA ALA A 951 -29.00 6.53 -24.94
C ALA A 951 -28.92 5.51 -26.08
N THR A 952 -27.72 5.01 -26.37
CA THR A 952 -27.53 3.95 -27.38
C THR A 952 -28.22 2.65 -26.97
N GLN A 953 -28.06 2.21 -25.72
CA GLN A 953 -28.72 1.00 -25.23
C GLN A 953 -30.24 1.07 -25.37
N ASN A 954 -30.82 2.23 -25.05
CA ASN A 954 -32.26 2.48 -25.23
C ASN A 954 -32.66 2.46 -26.71
N LEU A 955 -31.92 3.15 -27.59
CA LEU A 955 -32.18 3.12 -29.03
C LEU A 955 -32.05 1.71 -29.61
N ARG A 956 -31.17 0.87 -29.08
CA ARG A 956 -30.96 -0.51 -29.54
C ARG A 956 -32.04 -1.50 -29.11
N ILE A 957 -32.96 -1.11 -28.22
CA ILE A 957 -34.17 -1.89 -27.94
C ILE A 957 -35.09 -1.89 -29.16
N GLU A 958 -35.14 -0.77 -29.90
CA GLU A 958 -36.12 -0.54 -30.98
C GLU A 958 -35.49 -0.51 -32.38
N PHE A 959 -34.26 -0.02 -32.52
CA PHE A 959 -33.56 0.16 -33.79
C PHE A 959 -32.31 -0.72 -33.90
N ASP A 960 -32.24 -1.52 -34.95
CA ASP A 960 -31.07 -2.36 -35.23
C ASP A 960 -29.86 -1.51 -35.66
N LYS A 961 -28.64 -2.07 -35.50
CA LYS A 961 -27.37 -1.41 -35.89
C LYS A 961 -27.35 -1.02 -37.37
N ASN A 962 -28.05 -1.76 -38.24
CA ASN A 962 -28.07 -1.50 -39.67
C ASN A 962 -29.10 -0.44 -40.08
N THR A 963 -30.19 -0.29 -39.30
CA THR A 963 -31.29 0.64 -39.61
C THR A 963 -31.06 2.04 -39.06
N LEU A 964 -30.31 2.16 -37.95
CA LEU A 964 -29.91 3.44 -37.39
C LEU A 964 -28.45 3.34 -36.92
N PRO A 965 -27.49 3.68 -37.79
CA PRO A 965 -26.09 3.74 -37.42
C PRO A 965 -25.84 4.83 -36.37
N ILE A 966 -25.15 4.47 -35.29
CA ILE A 966 -24.74 5.40 -34.23
C ILE A 966 -23.21 5.41 -34.18
N LEU A 967 -22.60 6.57 -34.42
CA LEU A 967 -21.16 6.79 -34.31
C LEU A 967 -20.87 7.50 -32.99
N ALA A 968 -20.05 6.89 -32.15
CA ALA A 968 -19.59 7.51 -30.91
C ALA A 968 -18.69 8.71 -31.23
N MET A 969 -18.84 9.81 -30.50
CA MET A 969 -17.86 10.89 -30.47
C MET A 969 -17.13 10.81 -29.13
N THR A 970 -15.87 10.37 -29.13
CA THR A 970 -15.10 10.14 -27.89
C THR A 970 -13.87 11.03 -27.80
N ALA A 971 -13.56 11.53 -26.60
CA ALA A 971 -12.35 12.31 -26.32
C ALA A 971 -11.09 11.45 -26.09
N ASN A 972 -11.26 10.14 -25.89
CA ASN A 972 -10.21 9.14 -25.68
C ASN A 972 -10.34 8.03 -26.73
N ALA A 973 -9.26 7.77 -27.47
CA ALA A 973 -9.15 6.64 -28.39
C ALA A 973 -8.67 5.36 -27.67
N MET A 974 -8.96 5.20 -26.38
CA MET A 974 -8.54 4.01 -25.63
C MET A 974 -9.45 2.83 -25.99
N GLU A 975 -8.86 1.64 -26.18
CA GLU A 975 -9.57 0.44 -26.62
C GLU A 975 -10.70 0.04 -25.66
N GLU A 976 -10.56 0.31 -24.36
CA GLU A 976 -11.61 0.09 -23.35
C GLU A 976 -12.84 1.01 -23.57
N ASP A 977 -12.63 2.28 -23.92
CA ASP A 977 -13.71 3.24 -24.20
C ASP A 977 -14.41 2.88 -25.52
N ILE A 978 -13.64 2.48 -26.55
CA ILE A 978 -14.18 2.02 -27.84
C ILE A 978 -14.95 0.71 -27.67
N GLN A 979 -14.41 -0.24 -26.91
CA GLN A 979 -15.07 -1.51 -26.64
C GLN A 979 -16.38 -1.28 -25.88
N THR A 980 -16.38 -0.38 -24.90
CA THR A 980 -17.60 0.02 -24.18
C THR A 980 -18.66 0.60 -25.13
N CYS A 981 -18.26 1.40 -26.13
CA CYS A 981 -19.18 1.90 -27.17
C CYS A 981 -19.76 0.78 -28.03
N ILE A 982 -18.91 -0.15 -28.47
CA ILE A 982 -19.30 -1.27 -29.33
C ILE A 982 -20.26 -2.21 -28.58
N ASP A 983 -19.94 -2.51 -27.31
CA ASP A 983 -20.72 -3.33 -26.40
C ASP A 983 -22.07 -2.68 -26.07
N ALA A 984 -22.11 -1.35 -25.94
CA ALA A 984 -23.35 -0.58 -25.78
C ALA A 984 -24.23 -0.60 -27.04
N GLY A 985 -23.66 -0.98 -28.19
CA GLY A 985 -24.39 -1.16 -29.44
C GLY A 985 -24.06 -0.15 -30.54
N MET A 986 -23.07 0.72 -30.36
CA MET A 986 -22.65 1.67 -31.40
C MET A 986 -21.99 0.95 -32.60
N ASN A 987 -21.91 1.63 -33.74
CA ASN A 987 -21.42 1.10 -35.01
C ASN A 987 -19.92 1.36 -35.21
N ASP A 988 -19.46 2.53 -34.78
CA ASP A 988 -18.08 2.96 -34.87
C ASP A 988 -17.86 4.16 -33.94
N HIS A 989 -16.65 4.71 -33.97
CA HIS A 989 -16.30 5.90 -33.21
C HIS A 989 -15.59 6.95 -34.07
N VAL A 990 -15.63 8.18 -33.60
CA VAL A 990 -14.90 9.34 -34.13
C VAL A 990 -14.23 10.00 -32.95
N THR A 991 -12.91 10.19 -33.06
CA THR A 991 -12.12 10.83 -32.01
C THR A 991 -12.34 12.34 -32.01
N LYS A 992 -12.45 12.95 -30.83
CA LYS A 992 -12.41 14.40 -30.62
C LYS A 992 -10.94 14.81 -30.31
N PRO A 993 -10.32 15.76 -31.02
CA PRO A 993 -10.91 16.69 -31.99
C PRO A 993 -11.27 16.02 -33.33
N ILE A 994 -12.39 16.46 -33.91
CA ILE A 994 -12.97 15.91 -35.13
C ILE A 994 -11.99 16.06 -36.30
N ASP A 995 -11.47 14.94 -36.80
CA ASP A 995 -10.85 14.88 -38.11
C ASP A 995 -11.96 14.87 -39.17
N VAL A 996 -12.08 15.98 -39.91
CA VAL A 996 -13.13 16.20 -40.91
C VAL A 996 -13.12 15.12 -42.00
N GLU A 997 -11.94 14.67 -42.42
CA GLU A 997 -11.82 13.68 -43.49
C GLU A 997 -12.23 12.29 -43.00
N GLN A 998 -11.81 11.93 -41.79
CA GLN A 998 -12.20 10.67 -41.15
C GLN A 998 -13.70 10.65 -40.81
N LEU A 999 -14.25 11.74 -40.27
CA LEU A 999 -15.67 11.86 -39.94
C LEU A 999 -16.55 11.63 -41.18
N VAL A 1000 -16.25 12.31 -42.29
CA VAL A 1000 -17.04 12.18 -43.52
C VAL A 1000 -16.89 10.75 -44.11
N LYS A 1001 -15.71 10.15 -44.07
CA LYS A 1001 -15.50 8.75 -44.49
C LYS A 1001 -16.31 7.77 -43.64
N SER A 1002 -16.32 7.93 -42.32
CA SER A 1002 -17.09 7.10 -41.40
C SER A 1002 -18.59 7.25 -41.65
N ILE A 1003 -19.08 8.48 -41.82
CA ILE A 1003 -20.49 8.72 -42.15
C ILE A 1003 -20.88 8.02 -43.45
N LEU A 1004 -20.09 8.18 -44.52
CA LEU A 1004 -20.38 7.56 -45.81
C LEU A 1004 -20.33 6.02 -45.77
N LYS A 1005 -19.43 5.46 -44.95
CA LYS A 1005 -19.32 4.00 -44.77
C LYS A 1005 -20.59 3.40 -44.19
N TYR A 1006 -21.24 4.06 -43.23
CA TYR A 1006 -22.41 3.50 -42.54
C TYR A 1006 -23.75 4.01 -43.05
N ALA A 1007 -23.80 5.19 -43.68
CA ALA A 1007 -25.02 5.72 -44.27
C ALA A 1007 -25.42 5.06 -45.60
N SER A 1008 -24.50 4.35 -46.28
CA SER A 1008 -24.67 3.88 -47.67
C SER A 1008 -25.27 2.47 -47.84
N ALA A 1009 -25.71 1.82 -46.76
CA ALA A 1009 -26.18 0.42 -46.79
C ALA A 1009 -27.51 0.22 -47.54
N GLU A 1010 -28.37 1.24 -47.66
CA GLU A 1010 -29.64 1.13 -48.41
C GLU A 1010 -29.72 2.04 -49.67
N THR A 1011 -28.86 3.05 -49.80
CA THR A 1011 -28.88 3.99 -50.94
C THR A 1011 -28.21 3.43 -52.20
N SER A 1012 -27.45 2.34 -52.09
CA SER A 1012 -26.72 1.73 -53.22
C SER A 1012 -27.60 0.94 -54.20
N ASN A 1013 -28.88 0.69 -53.88
CA ASN A 1013 -29.82 -0.05 -54.75
C ASN A 1013 -30.69 0.83 -55.66
N LEU A 1014 -30.55 2.16 -55.63
CA LEU A 1014 -31.36 3.08 -56.45
C LEU A 1014 -30.59 3.79 -57.59
N LEU A 1015 -29.28 3.55 -57.74
CA LEU A 1015 -28.43 4.21 -58.74
C LEU A 1015 -28.10 3.33 -59.96
N ALA A 1016 -29.04 2.52 -60.41
CA ALA A 1016 -28.96 1.81 -61.68
C ALA A 1016 -30.26 1.95 -62.48
N THR A 1017 -30.51 3.13 -63.04
CA THR A 1017 -31.12 3.30 -64.38
C THR A 1017 -31.07 4.77 -64.83
N PRO A 1018 -30.71 5.05 -66.10
CA PRO A 1018 -30.68 6.41 -66.64
C PRO A 1018 -32.01 6.75 -67.34
N VAL A 1019 -32.74 7.78 -66.87
CA VAL A 1019 -33.85 8.42 -67.61
C VAL A 1019 -33.90 9.91 -67.17
N ALA A 1020 -33.33 10.82 -67.95
CA ALA A 1020 -33.95 11.67 -68.99
C ALA A 1020 -34.65 12.95 -68.47
N ASN A 1021 -33.96 14.07 -68.73
CA ASN A 1021 -34.37 15.46 -68.96
C ASN A 1021 -35.35 16.22 -68.02
N PRO A 1022 -35.11 17.55 -67.89
CA PRO A 1022 -35.76 18.42 -66.90
C PRO A 1022 -37.15 18.85 -67.38
N THR A 1023 -38.13 18.82 -66.47
CA THR A 1023 -39.40 19.50 -66.68
C THR A 1023 -39.68 20.40 -65.49
N GLU A 1024 -39.90 21.67 -65.82
CA GLU A 1024 -40.30 22.77 -64.96
C GLU A 1024 -41.41 22.36 -63.98
N VAL A 1025 -41.18 22.63 -62.69
CA VAL A 1025 -42.26 22.87 -61.73
C VAL A 1025 -42.04 24.27 -61.17
N THR A 1026 -42.93 25.15 -61.60
CA THR A 1026 -43.18 26.50 -61.12
C THR A 1026 -43.17 26.55 -59.60
N ALA A 1027 -42.24 27.31 -59.03
CA ALA A 1027 -42.35 27.79 -57.67
C ALA A 1027 -43.54 28.75 -57.61
N GLU A 1028 -44.62 28.31 -56.93
CA GLU A 1028 -45.68 29.19 -56.48
C GLU A 1028 -45.08 30.19 -55.50
N VAL A 1029 -45.17 31.46 -55.88
CA VAL A 1029 -44.90 32.61 -55.02
C VAL A 1029 -46.00 32.62 -53.97
N GLU A 1030 -45.70 32.17 -52.75
CA GLU A 1030 -46.52 32.54 -51.59
C GLU A 1030 -46.29 34.02 -51.28
N GLU A 1031 -47.41 34.70 -51.04
CA GLU A 1031 -47.56 36.14 -50.99
C GLU A 1031 -46.73 36.80 -49.89
N VAL A 1032 -46.30 38.03 -50.21
CA VAL A 1032 -45.56 38.98 -49.38
C VAL A 1032 -46.27 39.20 -48.04
N ASP A 1033 -45.69 38.69 -46.96
CA ASP A 1033 -46.03 39.10 -45.60
C ASP A 1033 -45.67 40.59 -45.41
N GLU A 1034 -46.62 41.37 -44.90
CA GLU A 1034 -46.53 42.82 -44.69
C GLU A 1034 -45.18 43.21 -44.05
N VAL A 1035 -44.43 44.09 -44.73
CA VAL A 1035 -43.22 44.74 -44.21
C VAL A 1035 -43.62 45.60 -43.02
N ILE A 1036 -43.46 45.06 -41.81
CA ILE A 1036 -43.59 45.84 -40.57
C ILE A 1036 -42.29 46.63 -40.41
N GLU A 1037 -42.31 47.91 -40.75
CA GLU A 1037 -41.19 48.82 -40.49
C GLU A 1037 -41.04 49.03 -38.97
N PHE A 1038 -39.97 48.48 -38.38
CA PHE A 1038 -39.53 48.91 -37.06
C PHE A 1038 -38.82 50.26 -37.22
N GLU A 1039 -39.40 51.31 -36.65
CA GLU A 1039 -38.87 52.67 -36.76
C GLU A 1039 -37.41 52.72 -36.28
N GLY A 1040 -36.45 52.82 -37.21
CA GLY A 1040 -35.01 52.91 -36.92
C GLY A 1040 -34.22 51.60 -36.92
N ILE A 1041 -34.80 50.48 -37.38
CA ILE A 1041 -34.10 49.20 -37.60
C ILE A 1041 -34.25 48.79 -39.07
N ASP A 1042 -33.13 48.57 -39.77
CA ASP A 1042 -33.14 47.99 -41.11
C ASP A 1042 -33.16 46.46 -41.02
N ILE A 1043 -34.36 45.91 -41.08
CA ILE A 1043 -34.62 44.47 -40.95
C ILE A 1043 -34.05 43.71 -42.15
N ALA A 1044 -34.11 44.27 -43.35
CA ALA A 1044 -33.65 43.60 -44.56
C ALA A 1044 -32.12 43.45 -44.54
N GLU A 1045 -31.41 44.51 -44.14
CA GLU A 1045 -29.96 44.45 -43.95
C GLU A 1045 -29.56 43.55 -42.78
N GLY A 1046 -30.31 43.59 -41.68
CA GLY A 1046 -30.07 42.74 -40.51
C GLY A 1046 -30.20 41.24 -40.82
N ILE A 1047 -31.24 40.84 -41.57
CA ILE A 1047 -31.43 39.45 -42.00
C ILE A 1047 -30.34 39.03 -42.99
N ALA A 1048 -29.92 39.91 -43.91
CA ALA A 1048 -28.81 39.62 -44.82
C ALA A 1048 -27.50 39.36 -44.08
N ARG A 1049 -27.26 40.10 -42.98
CA ARG A 1049 -26.10 39.89 -42.09
C ARG A 1049 -26.20 38.63 -41.23
N ALA A 1050 -27.42 38.13 -41.00
CA ALA A 1050 -27.70 36.84 -40.38
C ALA A 1050 -27.83 35.69 -41.41
N ALA A 1051 -27.13 35.80 -42.55
CA ALA A 1051 -27.10 34.79 -43.63
C ALA A 1051 -28.48 34.41 -44.20
N GLY A 1052 -29.46 35.32 -44.15
CA GLY A 1052 -30.81 35.10 -44.65
C GLY A 1052 -31.77 34.41 -43.67
N ASN A 1053 -31.32 34.07 -42.46
CA ASN A 1053 -32.16 33.39 -41.47
C ASN A 1053 -32.93 34.39 -40.59
N GLN A 1054 -34.18 34.62 -40.97
CA GLN A 1054 -35.07 35.57 -40.29
C GLN A 1054 -35.32 35.24 -38.81
N LYS A 1055 -35.44 33.94 -38.46
CA LYS A 1055 -35.72 33.52 -37.08
C LYS A 1055 -34.52 33.83 -36.17
N VAL A 1056 -33.32 33.46 -36.62
CA VAL A 1056 -32.07 33.71 -35.89
C VAL A 1056 -31.82 35.21 -35.71
N TYR A 1057 -32.09 36.02 -36.74
CA TYR A 1057 -31.97 37.48 -36.62
C TYR A 1057 -32.87 38.05 -35.51
N PHE A 1058 -34.13 37.64 -35.43
CA PHE A 1058 -35.05 38.12 -34.40
C PHE A 1058 -34.72 37.61 -33.00
N ASP A 1059 -34.21 36.38 -32.86
CA ASP A 1059 -33.75 35.84 -31.57
C ASP A 1059 -32.54 36.62 -31.03
N ILE A 1060 -31.57 36.93 -31.91
CA ILE A 1060 -30.40 37.74 -31.56
C ILE A 1060 -30.83 39.19 -31.24
N LEU A 1061 -31.76 39.75 -32.02
CA LEU A 1061 -32.27 41.11 -31.82
C LEU A 1061 -33.03 41.26 -30.48
N GLU A 1062 -33.87 40.29 -30.12
CA GLU A 1062 -34.59 40.26 -28.84
C GLU A 1062 -33.60 40.19 -27.66
N LYS A 1063 -32.65 39.25 -27.72
CA LYS A 1063 -31.62 39.07 -26.69
C LYS A 1063 -30.78 40.33 -26.52
N PHE A 1064 -30.33 40.93 -27.63
CA PHE A 1064 -29.59 42.18 -27.60
C PHE A 1064 -30.39 43.31 -26.94
N LEU A 1065 -31.61 43.59 -27.41
CA LEU A 1065 -32.45 44.67 -26.88
C LEU A 1065 -32.76 44.50 -25.38
N SER A 1066 -32.93 43.27 -24.90
CA SER A 1066 -33.14 42.99 -23.47
C SER A 1066 -31.92 43.34 -22.61
N GLN A 1067 -30.71 43.01 -23.08
CA GLN A 1067 -29.45 43.30 -22.38
C GLN A 1067 -29.10 44.80 -22.41
N GLN A 1068 -29.45 45.49 -23.50
CA GLN A 1068 -29.14 46.93 -23.63
C GLN A 1068 -29.87 47.81 -22.62
N ILE A 1069 -30.99 47.36 -22.04
CA ILE A 1069 -31.70 48.13 -21.00
C ILE A 1069 -30.81 48.29 -19.76
N GLU A 1070 -30.11 47.23 -19.34
CA GLU A 1070 -29.24 47.24 -18.17
C GLU A 1070 -27.95 48.02 -18.43
N GLU A 1071 -27.36 47.87 -19.62
CA GLU A 1071 -26.19 48.66 -20.02
C GLU A 1071 -26.48 50.17 -20.12
N LEU A 1072 -27.66 50.57 -20.61
CA LEU A 1072 -28.08 51.97 -20.63
C LEU A 1072 -28.28 52.55 -19.23
N ILE A 1073 -28.74 51.74 -18.26
CA ILE A 1073 -28.83 52.13 -16.84
C ILE A 1073 -27.43 52.32 -16.25
N ASN A 1074 -26.51 51.41 -16.55
CA ASN A 1074 -25.11 51.50 -16.10
C ASN A 1074 -24.40 52.71 -16.74
N LEU A 1075 -24.67 53.01 -18.01
CA LEU A 1075 -24.18 54.21 -18.68
C LEU A 1075 -24.70 55.49 -18.01
N LYS A 1076 -25.99 55.51 -17.63
CA LYS A 1076 -26.60 56.62 -16.88
C LYS A 1076 -25.94 56.82 -15.52
N GLN A 1077 -25.61 55.73 -14.82
CA GLN A 1077 -24.90 55.79 -13.54
C GLN A 1077 -23.46 56.28 -13.72
N ALA A 1078 -22.73 55.76 -14.73
CA ALA A 1078 -21.36 56.18 -15.06
C ALA A 1078 -21.29 57.69 -15.36
N LEU A 1079 -22.29 58.22 -16.06
CA LEU A 1079 -22.41 59.66 -16.33
C LEU A 1079 -22.81 60.47 -15.09
N ALA A 1080 -23.63 59.91 -14.19
CA ALA A 1080 -24.02 60.57 -12.95
C ALA A 1080 -22.86 60.69 -11.93
N ILE A 1081 -21.90 59.77 -11.97
CA ILE A 1081 -20.69 59.79 -11.13
C ILE A 1081 -19.48 60.44 -11.84
N GLU A 1082 -19.71 61.12 -12.98
CA GLU A 1082 -18.68 61.81 -13.80
C GLU A 1082 -17.52 60.90 -14.27
N ASN A 1083 -17.76 59.59 -14.40
CA ASN A 1083 -16.77 58.64 -14.92
C ASN A 1083 -16.84 58.59 -16.45
N PHE A 1084 -16.28 59.62 -17.08
CA PHE A 1084 -16.36 59.82 -18.54
C PHE A 1084 -15.56 58.79 -19.35
N GLU A 1085 -14.49 58.20 -18.80
CA GLU A 1085 -13.74 57.13 -19.47
C GLU A 1085 -14.58 55.86 -19.59
N LEU A 1086 -15.26 55.46 -18.51
CA LEU A 1086 -16.16 54.31 -18.52
C LEU A 1086 -17.34 54.57 -19.45
N ALA A 1087 -17.94 55.77 -19.39
CA ALA A 1087 -19.04 56.14 -20.28
C ALA A 1087 -18.63 56.12 -21.77
N HIS A 1088 -17.42 56.57 -22.10
CA HIS A 1088 -16.89 56.54 -23.46
C HIS A 1088 -16.66 55.10 -23.95
N SER A 1089 -16.11 54.23 -23.10
CA SER A 1089 -15.92 52.81 -23.43
C SER A 1089 -17.25 52.11 -23.70
N MET A 1090 -18.24 52.32 -22.82
CA MET A 1090 -19.59 51.76 -22.96
C MET A 1090 -20.27 52.26 -24.24
N LEU A 1091 -20.25 53.56 -24.53
CA LEU A 1091 -20.84 54.10 -25.77
C LEU A 1091 -20.18 53.56 -27.03
N HIS A 1092 -18.86 53.35 -27.00
CA HIS A 1092 -18.14 52.78 -28.14
C HIS A 1092 -18.57 51.34 -28.42
N ALA A 1093 -18.72 50.52 -27.37
CA ALA A 1093 -19.21 49.15 -27.46
C ALA A 1093 -20.68 49.09 -27.92
N LEU A 1094 -21.55 49.90 -27.30
CA LEU A 1094 -22.99 50.00 -27.61
C LEU A 1094 -23.25 50.42 -29.07
N LYS A 1095 -22.47 51.38 -29.58
CA LYS A 1095 -22.52 51.82 -30.97
C LYS A 1095 -22.12 50.70 -31.94
N GLY A 1096 -21.04 49.98 -31.65
CA GLY A 1096 -20.56 48.88 -32.49
C GLY A 1096 -21.57 47.72 -32.56
N ALA A 1097 -22.13 47.34 -31.41
CA ALA A 1097 -23.09 46.25 -31.33
C ALA A 1097 -24.43 46.60 -32.01
N SER A 1098 -24.93 47.84 -31.83
CA SER A 1098 -26.14 48.33 -32.51
C SER A 1098 -25.97 48.41 -34.03
N ALA A 1099 -24.78 48.79 -34.50
CA ALA A 1099 -24.48 48.88 -35.91
C ALA A 1099 -24.47 47.49 -36.58
N ASN A 1100 -23.95 46.46 -35.90
CA ASN A 1100 -23.94 45.08 -36.42
C ASN A 1100 -25.34 44.52 -36.65
N LEU A 1101 -26.29 44.86 -35.77
CA LEU A 1101 -27.69 44.42 -35.87
C LEU A 1101 -28.58 45.33 -36.74
N SER A 1102 -27.97 46.29 -37.45
CA SER A 1102 -28.65 47.26 -38.31
C SER A 1102 -29.71 48.11 -37.56
N ILE A 1103 -29.48 48.41 -36.28
CA ILE A 1103 -30.30 49.34 -35.49
C ILE A 1103 -29.76 50.75 -35.72
N VAL A 1104 -30.18 51.35 -36.84
CA VAL A 1104 -29.72 52.65 -37.33
C VAL A 1104 -29.92 53.75 -36.28
N ARG A 1105 -31.09 53.79 -35.64
CA ARG A 1105 -31.42 54.84 -34.67
C ARG A 1105 -30.54 54.82 -33.43
N LEU A 1106 -30.30 53.66 -32.81
CA LEU A 1106 -29.38 53.55 -31.67
C LEU A 1106 -27.95 53.90 -32.05
N THR A 1107 -27.52 53.50 -33.25
CA THR A 1107 -26.17 53.79 -33.74
C THR A 1107 -25.93 55.29 -33.89
N GLU A 1108 -26.91 56.04 -34.42
CA GLU A 1108 -26.82 57.49 -34.56
C GLU A 1108 -26.85 58.22 -33.21
N GLU A 1109 -27.73 57.80 -32.30
CA GLU A 1109 -27.85 58.40 -30.97
C GLU A 1109 -26.60 58.14 -30.11
N PHE A 1110 -26.06 56.91 -30.10
CA PHE A 1110 -24.81 56.62 -29.39
C PHE A 1110 -23.64 57.41 -29.95
N LYS A 1111 -23.59 57.59 -31.28
CA LYS A 1111 -22.58 58.45 -31.93
C LYS A 1111 -22.74 59.92 -31.53
N HIS A 1112 -23.96 60.41 -31.38
CA HIS A 1112 -24.22 61.79 -30.94
C HIS A 1112 -23.82 62.01 -29.47
N ILE A 1113 -24.12 61.06 -28.58
CA ILE A 1113 -23.76 61.12 -27.16
C ILE A 1113 -22.24 60.98 -26.97
N GLU A 1114 -21.59 60.05 -27.70
CA GLU A 1114 -20.12 59.87 -27.70
C GLU A 1114 -19.40 61.14 -28.18
N ALA A 1115 -19.92 61.82 -29.21
CA ALA A 1115 -19.36 63.08 -29.69
C ALA A 1115 -19.57 64.24 -28.70
N SER A 1116 -20.73 64.27 -28.03
CA SER A 1116 -21.11 65.32 -27.09
C SER A 1116 -20.33 65.25 -25.77
N LEU A 1117 -19.92 64.06 -25.34
CA LEU A 1117 -19.09 63.81 -24.15
C LEU A 1117 -17.80 64.66 -24.09
N ASN A 1118 -17.24 65.01 -25.24
CA ASN A 1118 -16.04 65.85 -25.34
C ASN A 1118 -16.32 67.37 -25.23
N VAL A 1119 -17.58 67.80 -25.27
CA VAL A 1119 -17.98 69.22 -25.38
C VAL A 1119 -18.91 69.66 -24.24
N ARG A 1120 -19.80 68.78 -23.75
CA ARG A 1120 -20.73 69.03 -22.63
C ARG A 1120 -21.15 67.69 -21.99
N PRO A 1121 -21.32 67.59 -20.65
CA PRO A 1121 -21.89 66.39 -20.05
C PRO A 1121 -23.33 66.14 -20.58
N PRO A 1122 -23.62 64.94 -21.11
CA PRO A 1122 -24.95 64.62 -21.64
C PRO A 1122 -26.01 64.67 -20.53
N ASN A 1123 -27.21 65.17 -20.85
CA ASN A 1123 -28.30 65.26 -19.90
C ASN A 1123 -28.89 63.86 -19.65
N ALA A 1124 -29.15 63.51 -18.39
CA ALA A 1124 -29.77 62.23 -18.00
C ALA A 1124 -31.10 61.93 -18.72
N SER A 1125 -31.76 62.96 -19.26
CA SER A 1125 -33.00 62.85 -20.06
C SER A 1125 -32.79 62.22 -21.45
N GLU A 1126 -31.59 62.32 -22.04
CA GLU A 1126 -31.29 61.75 -23.38
C GLU A 1126 -31.18 60.22 -23.31
N ILE A 1127 -30.61 59.69 -22.22
CA ILE A 1127 -30.51 58.24 -21.97
C ILE A 1127 -31.88 57.65 -21.62
N ASP A 1128 -32.73 58.42 -20.93
CA ASP A 1128 -34.10 58.00 -20.62
C ASP A 1128 -34.97 57.85 -21.88
N GLU A 1129 -34.70 58.63 -22.94
CA GLU A 1129 -35.35 58.46 -24.24
C GLU A 1129 -34.86 57.21 -24.98
N LEU A 1130 -33.57 56.87 -24.88
CA LEU A 1130 -33.03 55.62 -25.42
C LEU A 1130 -33.59 54.39 -24.72
N ILE A 1131 -33.70 54.41 -23.40
CA ILE A 1131 -34.31 53.32 -22.62
C ILE A 1131 -35.78 53.12 -23.04
N LYS A 1132 -36.52 54.20 -23.28
CA LYS A 1132 -37.91 54.10 -23.80
C LYS A 1132 -37.96 53.48 -25.19
N TYR A 1133 -37.04 53.87 -26.08
CA TYR A 1133 -36.98 53.32 -27.43
C TYR A 1133 -36.62 51.82 -27.43
N VAL A 1134 -35.62 51.40 -26.66
CA VAL A 1134 -35.22 49.98 -26.54
C VAL A 1134 -36.37 49.14 -25.97
N LYS A 1135 -37.08 49.63 -24.95
CA LYS A 1135 -38.28 48.96 -24.42
C LYS A 1135 -39.40 48.82 -25.45
N TYR A 1136 -39.63 49.86 -26.24
CA TYR A 1136 -40.59 49.82 -27.34
C TYR A 1136 -40.19 48.78 -28.39
N ALA A 1137 -38.93 48.79 -28.86
CA ALA A 1137 -38.43 47.84 -29.86
C ALA A 1137 -38.52 46.38 -29.36
N LEU A 1138 -38.21 46.14 -28.09
CA LEU A 1138 -38.32 44.82 -27.46
C LEU A 1138 -39.77 44.34 -27.41
N GLU A 1139 -40.72 45.19 -27.01
CA GLU A 1139 -42.15 44.85 -26.96
C GLU A 1139 -42.69 44.50 -28.37
N GLN A 1140 -42.20 45.17 -29.40
CA GLN A 1140 -42.59 44.89 -30.79
C GLN A 1140 -42.02 43.57 -31.31
N CYS A 1141 -40.77 43.22 -30.97
CA CYS A 1141 -40.19 41.91 -31.28
C CYS A 1141 -40.99 40.77 -30.62
N GLN A 1142 -41.36 40.95 -29.34
CA GLN A 1142 -42.16 39.98 -28.59
C GLN A 1142 -43.58 39.82 -29.13
N LYS A 1143 -44.22 40.91 -29.59
CA LYS A 1143 -45.54 40.85 -30.23
C LYS A 1143 -45.52 40.06 -31.53
N ARG A 1144 -44.45 40.19 -32.34
CA ARG A 1144 -44.29 39.42 -33.58
C ARG A 1144 -44.17 37.92 -33.29
N ARG A 1145 -43.31 37.55 -32.33
CA ARG A 1145 -43.12 36.16 -31.89
C ARG A 1145 -44.41 35.52 -31.39
N LYS A 1146 -45.24 36.25 -30.62
CA LYS A 1146 -46.57 35.78 -30.19
C LYS A 1146 -47.53 35.58 -31.37
N LYS A 1147 -47.42 36.39 -32.44
CA LYS A 1147 -48.21 36.25 -33.66
C LYS A 1147 -47.80 35.03 -34.50
N GLU A 1148 -46.50 34.76 -34.59
CA GLU A 1148 -45.92 33.58 -35.25
C GLU A 1148 -46.25 32.28 -34.48
N ALA A 1149 -46.15 32.30 -33.14
CA ALA A 1149 -46.57 31.18 -32.29
C ALA A 1149 -48.09 30.90 -32.38
N SER A 1150 -48.93 31.92 -32.54
CA SER A 1150 -50.38 31.74 -32.71
C SER A 1150 -50.79 31.08 -34.04
N HIS A 1151 -49.92 31.11 -35.05
CA HIS A 1151 -50.13 30.41 -36.33
C HIS A 1151 -49.72 28.93 -36.28
N GLN A 1152 -48.76 28.56 -35.41
CA GLN A 1152 -48.38 27.15 -35.19
C GLN A 1152 -49.35 26.39 -34.26
N VAL A 1153 -50.10 27.07 -33.39
CA VAL A 1153 -51.00 26.40 -32.42
C VAL A 1153 -52.36 25.99 -33.02
N LYS A 1154 -52.74 26.48 -34.21
CA LYS A 1154 -53.99 26.09 -34.88
C LYS A 1154 -53.95 24.77 -35.66
N SER A 1155 -52.80 24.12 -35.80
CA SER A 1155 -52.69 22.80 -36.47
C SER A 1155 -52.63 21.61 -35.50
N VAL A 1156 -52.53 21.84 -34.18
CA VAL A 1156 -52.36 20.76 -33.18
C VAL A 1156 -53.57 20.58 -32.24
N THR A 1157 -54.49 21.54 -32.17
CA THR A 1157 -55.69 21.45 -31.31
C THR A 1157 -56.88 20.84 -32.05
N LYS A 1158 -56.80 19.53 -32.33
CA LYS A 1158 -58.02 18.72 -32.59
C LYS A 1158 -58.09 17.39 -31.84
N ASN A 1159 -57.14 17.08 -30.96
CA ASN A 1159 -57.04 15.73 -30.40
C ASN A 1159 -56.90 15.60 -28.88
N ASN A 1160 -57.17 16.62 -28.07
CA ASN A 1160 -57.18 16.43 -26.60
C ASN A 1160 -58.29 17.26 -25.93
N GLU A 1161 -59.55 16.91 -26.23
CA GLU A 1161 -60.63 17.04 -25.25
C GLU A 1161 -60.93 15.63 -24.73
N GLU A 1162 -60.22 15.18 -23.71
CA GLU A 1162 -60.66 14.16 -22.73
C GLU A 1162 -59.51 13.77 -21.78
N LYS A 1163 -59.43 14.47 -20.63
CA LYS A 1163 -59.10 13.95 -19.28
C LYS A 1163 -58.87 15.13 -18.33
N GLY A 1164 -59.92 15.49 -17.60
CA GLY A 1164 -59.81 16.43 -16.50
C GLY A 1164 -59.35 15.75 -15.21
N GLY A 1165 -58.40 16.40 -14.52
CA GLY A 1165 -58.10 16.20 -13.09
C GLY A 1165 -56.65 15.85 -12.76
N ASN A 1166 -55.79 16.88 -12.62
CA ASN A 1166 -54.62 17.00 -11.70
C ASN A 1166 -53.39 17.82 -12.20
N SER A 1167 -53.53 18.80 -13.11
CA SER A 1167 -52.35 19.58 -13.57
C SER A 1167 -51.60 20.33 -12.44
N GLN A 1168 -52.28 20.77 -11.38
CA GLN A 1168 -51.65 21.50 -10.28
C GLN A 1168 -50.83 20.61 -9.31
N LEU A 1169 -51.12 19.30 -9.22
CA LEU A 1169 -50.31 18.40 -8.39
C LEU A 1169 -48.99 18.09 -9.10
N GLU A 1170 -49.02 17.96 -10.42
CA GLU A 1170 -47.82 17.79 -11.26
C GLU A 1170 -46.92 19.03 -11.18
N GLU A 1171 -47.48 20.24 -11.20
CA GLU A 1171 -46.72 21.49 -11.01
C GLU A 1171 -46.06 21.57 -9.62
N LEU A 1172 -46.73 21.11 -8.56
CA LEU A 1172 -46.15 21.05 -7.21
C LEU A 1172 -45.06 19.99 -7.07
N ILE A 1173 -45.18 18.86 -7.75
CA ILE A 1173 -44.16 17.80 -7.81
C ILE A 1173 -42.92 18.31 -8.56
N GLN A 1174 -43.12 18.98 -9.70
CA GLN A 1174 -42.03 19.61 -10.46
C GLN A 1174 -41.30 20.67 -9.62
N LEU A 1175 -42.04 21.51 -8.89
CA LEU A 1175 -41.43 22.47 -7.97
C LEU A 1175 -40.63 21.77 -6.85
N ALA A 1176 -41.15 20.67 -6.28
CA ALA A 1176 -40.43 19.92 -5.25
C ALA A 1176 -39.11 19.31 -5.76
N CYS A 1177 -39.12 18.78 -6.99
CA CYS A 1177 -37.91 18.27 -7.64
C CYS A 1177 -36.90 19.39 -7.88
N ALA A 1178 -37.35 20.52 -8.45
CA ALA A 1178 -36.49 21.68 -8.68
C ALA A 1178 -35.88 22.22 -7.36
N LEU A 1179 -36.66 22.25 -6.26
CA LEU A 1179 -36.17 22.66 -4.94
C LEU A 1179 -35.17 21.67 -4.32
N ARG A 1180 -35.36 20.36 -4.52
CA ARG A 1180 -34.44 19.32 -4.04
C ARG A 1180 -33.10 19.37 -4.77
N ASP A 1181 -33.15 19.65 -6.07
CA ASP A 1181 -31.98 19.60 -6.94
C ASP A 1181 -31.27 20.98 -7.03
N TYR A 1182 -31.67 21.94 -6.17
CA TYR A 1182 -31.16 23.31 -6.10
C TYR A 1182 -31.26 24.08 -7.42
N ASP A 1183 -32.27 23.73 -8.25
CA ASP A 1183 -32.46 24.31 -9.56
C ASP A 1183 -33.08 25.71 -9.47
N THR A 1184 -32.43 26.67 -10.12
CA THR A 1184 -32.93 28.04 -10.26
C THR A 1184 -34.30 28.14 -10.96
N GLN A 1185 -34.68 27.13 -11.76
CA GLN A 1185 -36.02 27.01 -12.37
C GLN A 1185 -37.15 26.98 -11.32
N ALA A 1186 -36.85 26.67 -10.05
CA ALA A 1186 -37.81 26.77 -8.95
C ALA A 1186 -38.40 28.19 -8.80
N THR A 1187 -37.68 29.25 -9.20
CA THR A 1187 -38.20 30.64 -9.18
C THR A 1187 -39.29 30.86 -10.23
N GLU A 1188 -39.14 30.31 -11.43
CA GLU A 1188 -40.15 30.39 -12.49
C GLU A 1188 -41.35 29.48 -12.20
N LEU A 1189 -41.09 28.27 -11.69
CA LEU A 1189 -42.11 27.29 -11.34
C LEU A 1189 -42.99 27.74 -10.16
N VAL A 1190 -42.44 28.44 -9.15
CA VAL A 1190 -43.30 28.95 -8.07
C VAL A 1190 -44.21 30.09 -8.53
N ASP A 1191 -43.82 30.81 -9.59
CA ASP A 1191 -44.61 31.92 -10.14
C ASP A 1191 -45.77 31.47 -11.02
N SER A 1192 -45.69 30.29 -11.62
CA SER A 1192 -46.80 29.68 -12.36
C SER A 1192 -47.88 29.07 -11.45
N ILE A 1193 -47.55 28.76 -10.18
CA ILE A 1193 -48.50 28.17 -9.22
C ILE A 1193 -49.49 29.21 -8.70
N SER A 1194 -50.77 28.86 -8.75
CA SER A 1194 -51.89 29.66 -8.22
C SER A 1194 -52.45 29.05 -6.93
N VAL A 1195 -53.10 29.88 -6.10
CA VAL A 1195 -53.78 29.42 -4.88
C VAL A 1195 -54.79 28.33 -5.20
N SER A 1196 -54.70 27.21 -4.49
CA SER A 1196 -55.50 26.01 -4.75
C SER A 1196 -56.03 25.40 -3.45
N SER A 1197 -56.71 24.25 -3.55
CA SER A 1197 -57.09 23.45 -2.38
C SER A 1197 -55.89 22.88 -1.62
N TYR A 1198 -54.69 22.90 -2.22
CA TYR A 1198 -53.46 22.36 -1.64
C TYR A 1198 -52.56 23.44 -1.04
N LEU A 1199 -52.50 24.65 -1.61
CA LEU A 1199 -51.72 25.76 -1.07
C LEU A 1199 -52.61 26.97 -0.76
N THR A 1200 -52.56 27.46 0.49
CA THR A 1200 -53.20 28.73 0.83
C THR A 1200 -52.33 29.92 0.38
N GLU A 1201 -52.95 31.07 0.08
CA GLU A 1201 -52.24 32.32 -0.27
C GLU A 1201 -51.08 32.66 0.69
N PRO A 1202 -51.22 32.60 2.04
CA PRO A 1202 -50.09 32.88 2.92
C PRO A 1202 -48.97 31.82 2.89
N GLU A 1203 -49.24 30.57 2.51
CA GLU A 1203 -48.22 29.54 2.32
C GLU A 1203 -47.48 29.75 0.99
N LEU A 1204 -48.20 30.08 -0.09
CA LEU A 1204 -47.61 30.39 -1.39
C LEU A 1204 -46.68 31.61 -1.29
N GLN A 1205 -47.08 32.66 -0.58
CA GLN A 1205 -46.23 33.85 -0.39
C GLN A 1205 -44.97 33.55 0.43
N LYS A 1206 -45.06 32.69 1.44
CA LYS A 1206 -43.88 32.24 2.20
C LYS A 1206 -42.95 31.39 1.34
N LEU A 1207 -43.50 30.48 0.54
CA LEU A 1207 -42.75 29.66 -0.39
C LEU A 1207 -42.01 30.52 -1.43
N LYS A 1208 -42.70 31.48 -2.06
CA LYS A 1208 -42.09 32.47 -2.97
C LYS A 1208 -40.97 33.27 -2.30
N THR A 1209 -41.17 33.68 -1.05
CA THR A 1209 -40.16 34.45 -0.31
C THR A 1209 -38.91 33.61 -0.01
N ALA A 1210 -39.07 32.36 0.42
CA ALA A 1210 -37.95 31.45 0.68
C ALA A 1210 -37.17 31.11 -0.60
N ILE A 1211 -37.88 30.86 -1.70
CA ILE A 1211 -37.27 30.57 -3.02
C ILE A 1211 -36.55 31.81 -3.57
N ALA A 1212 -37.13 33.00 -3.45
CA ALA A 1212 -36.48 34.25 -3.85
C ALA A 1212 -35.24 34.60 -3.01
N ARG A 1213 -35.12 34.03 -1.80
CA ARG A 1213 -33.93 34.14 -0.94
C ARG A 1213 -32.94 32.99 -1.12
N PHE A 1214 -33.17 32.09 -2.08
CA PHE A 1214 -32.39 30.87 -2.31
C PHE A 1214 -32.36 29.92 -1.09
N GLU A 1215 -33.36 30.01 -0.21
CA GLU A 1215 -33.54 29.13 0.96
C GLU A 1215 -34.27 27.84 0.54
N PHE A 1216 -33.73 27.11 -0.44
CA PHE A 1216 -34.40 25.98 -1.10
C PHE A 1216 -34.77 24.83 -0.16
N ASN A 1217 -33.93 24.53 0.83
CA ASN A 1217 -34.22 23.53 1.86
C ASN A 1217 -35.41 23.93 2.74
N GLU A 1218 -35.51 25.21 3.10
CA GLU A 1218 -36.61 25.71 3.91
C GLU A 1218 -37.91 25.74 3.11
N ALA A 1219 -37.83 26.12 1.83
CA ALA A 1219 -38.94 26.03 0.88
C ALA A 1219 -39.44 24.58 0.70
N LEU A 1220 -38.53 23.61 0.56
CA LEU A 1220 -38.87 22.19 0.43
C LEU A 1220 -39.53 21.64 1.71
N MET A 1221 -39.04 22.03 2.89
CA MET A 1221 -39.69 21.67 4.16
C MET A 1221 -41.09 22.28 4.30
N MET A 1222 -41.27 23.54 3.87
CA MET A 1222 -42.60 24.16 3.85
C MET A 1222 -43.54 23.42 2.91
N LEU A 1223 -43.09 23.08 1.69
CA LEU A 1223 -43.87 22.35 0.70
C LEU A 1223 -44.31 20.95 1.20
N THR A 1224 -43.40 20.23 1.88
CA THR A 1224 -43.67 18.88 2.44
C THR A 1224 -44.48 18.89 3.74
N SER A 1225 -44.66 20.06 4.37
CA SER A 1225 -45.47 20.22 5.60
C SER A 1225 -46.98 20.45 5.35
N ILE A 1226 -47.39 20.54 4.09
CA ILE A 1226 -48.75 20.85 3.67
C ILE A 1226 -49.66 19.60 3.78
N LYS A 1227 -50.74 19.73 4.55
CA LYS A 1227 -51.61 18.66 5.09
C LYS A 1227 -52.32 17.71 4.10
N HIS A 1228 -52.25 17.96 2.79
CA HIS A 1228 -52.93 17.12 1.78
C HIS A 1228 -51.96 16.48 0.76
N VAL A 1229 -50.65 16.59 0.99
CA VAL A 1229 -49.60 16.04 0.11
C VAL A 1229 -49.14 14.63 0.55
N GLU A 1230 -49.71 14.08 1.63
CA GLU A 1230 -49.35 12.75 2.17
C GLU A 1230 -49.68 11.56 1.24
N GLU A 1231 -50.36 11.77 0.11
CA GLU A 1231 -50.70 10.71 -0.86
C GLU A 1231 -49.69 10.56 -2.03
N ALA A 1232 -48.64 11.40 -2.09
CA ALA A 1232 -47.60 11.33 -3.13
C ALA A 1232 -46.25 10.82 -2.54
N PRO A 1233 -45.83 9.57 -2.82
CA PRO A 1233 -44.61 8.99 -2.25
C PRO A 1233 -43.31 9.71 -2.69
N GLU A 1234 -43.32 10.40 -3.84
CA GLU A 1234 -42.18 11.14 -4.39
C GLU A 1234 -41.81 12.39 -3.56
N LEU A 1235 -42.79 13.01 -2.88
CA LEU A 1235 -42.60 14.18 -2.02
C LEU A 1235 -42.09 13.83 -0.60
N ASN A 1236 -42.35 12.61 -0.13
CA ASN A 1236 -41.96 12.14 1.21
C ASN A 1236 -40.49 11.67 1.30
N ALA A 1237 -39.79 11.53 0.17
CA ALA A 1237 -38.38 11.14 0.14
C ALA A 1237 -37.45 12.16 0.84
N GLY A 1238 -37.88 13.42 0.99
CA GLY A 1238 -37.14 14.46 1.70
C GLY A 1238 -37.05 14.31 3.23
N LYS A 1239 -37.92 13.51 3.87
CA LYS A 1239 -37.85 13.27 5.33
C LYS A 1239 -36.75 12.28 5.72
N GLY A 1240 -36.26 11.45 4.79
CA GLY A 1240 -35.20 10.47 5.04
C GLY A 1240 -33.79 11.03 4.89
N ALA A 1241 -33.61 12.15 4.16
CA ALA A 1241 -32.31 12.75 3.89
C ALA A 1241 -31.77 13.63 5.04
N LEU A 1242 -32.49 13.71 6.16
CA LEU A 1242 -32.16 14.52 7.34
C LEU A 1242 -32.02 13.68 8.63
N HIS A 1243 -31.90 12.35 8.51
CA HIS A 1243 -31.71 11.45 9.65
C HIS A 1243 -30.39 10.68 9.62
#